data_AF-A0A8T7MLV8-F1
#
_entry.id   AF-A0A8T7MLV8-F1
#
_cell.length_a   1.000
_cell.length_b   1.000
_cell.length_c   1.000
_cell.angle_alpha   90.00
_cell.angle_beta   90.00
_cell.angle_gamma   90.00
#
_symmetry.space_group_name_H-M   'P 1'
#
loop_
_entity.id
_entity.type
_entity.pdbx_description
1 polymer ?
#
loop_
_entity_poly.entity_id
_entity_poly.type
_entity_poly.pdbx_seq_one_letter_code
_entity_poly.pdbx_strand_id
1 'polypeptide(L)'
;MKINKDFTKIEPLTRQRPHGPSSWSWMLLIVMLLNLSLSLVVIEPAVVSAQTEERGLGGMTPDPSRSAKRPALATSIRSNLPTTVDYTPFLPPIGNQGAQNSCAAWATAYYYKTFQEGKKFNWTVNSTNHQFSPAFIYNQVQLATGRKNQGMFASEAISLMLSQGADTLASFPYNSSNYTTQPNATQLANAANYKAATSIPLWYNNDSIDVLRQYLANGDLFVLDIPVYAQFWNAWSVNSDYIVTSNAGTLIGYHEIVVVGYDDAKAAFRIANSWGTSWGNGGFIWLSYNFVKSYGVMADGMTNRNQLTFNTYPTLSGKVISFSTNRATNAVVKVNGTLVATSSTANTTHSLTISGLAPGSYNATVTITDLNGEFTSASLSINTAFTVGQGSVCSQNFVEAYNRKGATTLGQPNDLVKQWGSSGVYWQPFSGGTAGEVKIFHHQTAGGTTPCNMRAFEVQDEILEHYTNLGGPTSYLGAPTSDQLATSQSNFVGGYISWNGSTHDYAWPTTFSGWKVQYFSNANLQSGPSLVKDEVSTASNSLDFSYNWTNWQAALPQGLSFINNWSVSLERTYTFAAGNYKFSFCGDAGVKLYLNHALIIDQSQLQSLNCYETSQTYTTLTQVPVKLEYYRNSVGQTLSFTVTIPGTSSAINVTKSNDDNQIGSLSYALNLAQEGQIITIDSSITKITLNGSLTLKPGVILQGRCNAGKPEVTLEGYGLSGLIDSVVLNGRNNLSGIKIAKLSGKQLKVKGSGNKLSCVVVAQ
;
A
#
# COMPACT_ATOMS: atom_id res chain seq x y z
N MET A 1 36.83 -21.43 -27.07
CA MET A 1 38.29 -21.70 -27.00
C MET A 1 38.69 -22.43 -28.28
N LYS A 2 39.80 -22.03 -28.90
CA LYS A 2 40.23 -22.46 -30.24
C LYS A 2 40.34 -23.98 -30.38
N ILE A 3 39.86 -24.48 -31.53
CA ILE A 3 40.17 -25.80 -32.07
C ILE A 3 41.67 -25.85 -32.37
N ASN A 4 42.33 -26.95 -31.98
CA ASN A 4 43.60 -27.36 -32.56
C ASN A 4 43.52 -28.85 -32.91
N LYS A 5 43.81 -29.15 -34.18
CA LYS A 5 44.01 -30.50 -34.71
C LYS A 5 45.42 -30.98 -34.36
N ASP A 6 45.65 -32.28 -34.24
CA ASP A 6 46.45 -33.05 -35.21
C ASP A 6 46.86 -34.47 -34.73
N PHE A 7 46.65 -35.46 -35.63
CA PHE A 7 47.47 -36.64 -36.01
C PHE A 7 48.04 -37.58 -34.89
N THR A 8 48.17 -38.92 -34.96
CA THR A 8 48.02 -40.00 -35.97
C THR A 8 48.23 -41.38 -35.29
N LYS A 9 47.54 -42.40 -35.80
CA LYS A 9 47.84 -43.87 -35.95
C LYS A 9 48.77 -44.62 -34.96
N ILE A 10 48.37 -45.86 -34.61
CA ILE A 10 49.01 -47.18 -34.96
C ILE A 10 48.40 -48.31 -34.06
N GLU A 11 47.82 -49.36 -34.66
CA GLU A 11 47.55 -50.71 -34.09
C GLU A 11 48.84 -51.58 -34.15
N PRO A 12 49.06 -52.74 -33.45
CA PRO A 12 48.07 -53.81 -33.16
C PRO A 12 48.26 -54.73 -31.90
N LEU A 13 47.23 -55.55 -31.68
CA LEU A 13 47.10 -56.91 -31.08
C LEU A 13 48.28 -57.60 -30.34
N THR A 14 48.00 -58.14 -29.14
CA THR A 14 48.45 -59.49 -28.73
C THR A 14 47.49 -60.19 -27.74
N ARG A 15 47.32 -61.50 -27.98
CA ARG A 15 46.50 -62.54 -27.31
C ARG A 15 46.76 -62.73 -25.80
N GLN A 16 45.75 -63.21 -25.06
CA GLN A 16 45.66 -64.61 -24.53
C GLN A 16 44.35 -64.86 -23.73
N ARG A 17 43.68 -66.00 -24.01
CA ARG A 17 42.72 -66.73 -23.12
C ARG A 17 43.53 -67.82 -22.35
N PRO A 18 43.02 -68.61 -21.38
CA PRO A 18 41.63 -68.81 -20.87
C PRO A 18 41.52 -68.94 -19.31
N HIS A 19 40.31 -69.15 -18.75
CA HIS A 19 39.95 -70.17 -17.74
C HIS A 19 38.57 -69.89 -17.09
N GLY A 20 37.86 -70.96 -16.72
CA GLY A 20 36.44 -71.04 -16.36
C GLY A 20 36.07 -70.71 -14.89
N PRO A 21 34.89 -71.15 -14.41
CA PRO A 21 34.01 -70.37 -13.54
C PRO A 21 34.02 -70.79 -12.06
N SER A 22 33.56 -69.89 -11.17
CA SER A 22 33.11 -70.26 -9.82
C SER A 22 31.96 -69.36 -9.36
N SER A 23 30.88 -70.03 -8.90
CA SER A 23 29.85 -69.65 -7.89
C SER A 23 29.51 -68.17 -7.74
N TRP A 24 28.26 -67.72 -7.77
CA TRP A 24 27.27 -67.82 -6.69
C TRP A 24 25.88 -67.50 -7.31
N SER A 25 25.07 -68.53 -7.61
CA SER A 25 23.71 -68.38 -8.13
C SER A 25 22.78 -69.46 -7.56
N TRP A 26 22.49 -69.45 -6.25
CA TRP A 26 21.47 -70.32 -5.67
C TRP A 26 20.91 -69.72 -4.37
N MET A 27 19.98 -68.76 -4.43
CA MET A 27 19.11 -68.48 -3.27
C MET A 27 17.82 -67.66 -3.53
N LEU A 28 17.30 -67.59 -4.76
CA LEU A 28 16.06 -66.82 -5.05
C LEU A 28 15.04 -67.58 -5.92
N LEU A 29 15.04 -68.91 -5.89
CA LEU A 29 14.16 -69.75 -6.75
C LEU A 29 13.13 -70.61 -5.97
N ILE A 30 12.97 -70.41 -4.66
CA ILE A 30 12.09 -71.25 -3.81
C ILE A 30 10.76 -70.57 -3.42
N VAL A 31 10.55 -69.29 -3.73
CA VAL A 31 9.30 -68.58 -3.33
C VAL A 31 8.25 -68.50 -4.46
N MET A 32 8.52 -69.02 -5.66
CA MET A 32 7.63 -68.94 -6.83
C MET A 32 6.78 -70.19 -7.13
N LEU A 33 6.70 -71.18 -6.23
CA LEU A 33 6.05 -72.48 -6.52
C LEU A 33 5.05 -72.96 -5.46
N LEU A 34 4.06 -72.15 -5.08
CA LEU A 34 2.85 -72.64 -4.41
C LEU A 34 1.64 -71.78 -4.81
N ASN A 35 1.03 -72.10 -5.96
CA ASN A 35 -0.42 -72.09 -6.20
C ASN A 35 -0.71 -72.30 -7.71
N LEU A 36 -0.60 -73.56 -8.14
CA LEU A 36 -1.13 -74.08 -9.40
C LEU A 36 -2.18 -75.13 -9.02
N SER A 37 -3.45 -74.88 -9.34
CA SER A 37 -4.46 -75.93 -9.47
C SER A 37 -5.24 -75.75 -10.79
N LEU A 38 -5.15 -76.84 -11.56
CA LEU A 38 -5.86 -77.31 -12.76
C LEU A 38 -7.04 -76.45 -13.29
N SER A 39 -7.19 -76.24 -14.60
CA SER A 39 -7.65 -77.30 -15.53
C SER A 39 -7.46 -76.92 -17.00
N LEU A 40 -7.18 -77.92 -17.85
CA LEU A 40 -7.11 -77.82 -19.31
C LEU A 40 -8.34 -77.11 -19.91
N VAL A 41 -8.10 -76.14 -20.80
CA VAL A 41 -9.09 -75.70 -21.80
C VAL A 41 -8.48 -75.88 -23.19
N VAL A 42 -9.26 -76.55 -24.02
CA VAL A 42 -9.06 -76.81 -25.44
C VAL A 42 -8.69 -75.51 -26.17
N ILE A 43 -7.60 -75.51 -26.93
CA ILE A 43 -7.27 -74.44 -27.86
C ILE A 43 -8.16 -74.65 -29.09
N GLU A 44 -9.35 -74.03 -29.09
CA GLU A 44 -10.00 -73.71 -30.36
C GLU A 44 -9.20 -72.57 -31.00
N PRO A 45 -8.98 -72.58 -32.33
CA PRO A 45 -8.41 -71.43 -32.98
C PRO A 45 -9.39 -70.28 -32.79
N ALA A 46 -9.00 -69.28 -32.01
CA ALA A 46 -9.71 -68.02 -31.99
C ALA A 46 -9.72 -67.51 -33.42
N VAL A 47 -10.88 -67.63 -34.06
CA VAL A 47 -11.21 -66.86 -35.25
C VAL A 47 -10.94 -65.42 -34.83
N VAL A 48 -9.89 -64.81 -35.38
CA VAL A 48 -9.71 -63.36 -35.31
C VAL A 48 -10.88 -62.79 -36.09
N SER A 49 -11.98 -62.56 -35.38
CA SER A 49 -13.01 -61.64 -35.81
C SER A 49 -12.30 -60.30 -36.00
N ALA A 50 -12.14 -59.87 -37.24
CA ALA A 50 -11.86 -58.47 -37.52
C ALA A 50 -12.95 -57.68 -36.79
N GLN A 51 -12.61 -56.96 -35.72
CA GLN A 51 -13.53 -56.01 -35.12
C GLN A 51 -13.92 -55.04 -36.25
N THR A 52 -15.14 -55.15 -36.74
CA THR A 52 -15.77 -54.10 -37.51
C THR A 52 -15.85 -52.90 -36.58
N GLU A 53 -14.92 -51.95 -36.71
CA GLU A 53 -14.99 -50.73 -35.92
C GLU A 53 -16.31 -50.03 -36.23
N GLU A 54 -17.18 -49.97 -35.23
CA GLU A 54 -18.50 -49.36 -35.38
C GLU A 54 -18.36 -47.85 -35.49
N ARG A 55 -19.00 -47.26 -36.51
CA ARG A 55 -18.91 -45.84 -36.82
C ARG A 55 -20.29 -45.23 -36.92
N GLY A 56 -20.62 -44.42 -35.94
CA GLY A 56 -21.84 -43.63 -35.96
C GLY A 56 -21.78 -42.54 -37.01
N LEU A 57 -22.93 -42.31 -37.65
CA LEU A 57 -23.22 -41.17 -38.51
C LEU A 57 -24.39 -40.42 -37.89
N GLY A 58 -24.26 -39.11 -37.73
CA GLY A 58 -25.26 -38.33 -36.98
C GLY A 58 -25.26 -36.85 -37.27
N GLY A 59 -24.62 -36.42 -38.36
CA GLY A 59 -24.74 -35.05 -38.85
C GLY A 59 -26.17 -34.89 -39.37
N MET A 60 -26.98 -34.05 -38.72
CA MET A 60 -28.35 -33.81 -39.17
C MET A 60 -28.36 -32.67 -40.18
N THR A 61 -29.06 -32.87 -41.30
CA THR A 61 -29.17 -31.89 -42.37
C THR A 61 -30.45 -32.07 -43.19
N PRO A 62 -31.02 -30.99 -43.77
CA PRO A 62 -30.63 -29.59 -43.60
C PRO A 62 -31.07 -29.03 -42.24
N ASP A 63 -30.26 -28.14 -41.67
CA ASP A 63 -30.57 -27.48 -40.40
C ASP A 63 -31.70 -26.44 -40.58
N PRO A 64 -32.88 -26.63 -39.95
CA PRO A 64 -34.02 -25.73 -40.13
C PRO A 64 -33.82 -24.36 -39.48
N SER A 65 -32.92 -24.22 -38.50
CA SER A 65 -32.65 -22.96 -37.81
C SER A 65 -31.80 -21.99 -38.64
N ARG A 66 -31.10 -22.51 -39.65
CA ARG A 66 -30.25 -21.74 -40.57
C ARG A 66 -31.00 -21.53 -41.89
N SER A 67 -31.92 -20.58 -41.91
CA SER A 67 -32.43 -20.03 -43.18
C SER A 67 -31.31 -19.26 -43.91
N ALA A 68 -31.33 -19.24 -45.25
CA ALA A 68 -30.28 -18.78 -46.18
C ALA A 68 -29.80 -17.30 -46.08
N LYS A 69 -29.72 -16.70 -44.88
CA LYS A 69 -29.31 -15.32 -44.65
C LYS A 69 -27.98 -15.25 -43.89
N ARG A 70 -26.94 -14.82 -44.61
CA ARG A 70 -25.63 -14.37 -44.12
C ARG A 70 -25.78 -13.25 -43.07
N PRO A 71 -25.08 -13.32 -41.93
CA PRO A 71 -24.38 -12.17 -41.37
C PRO A 71 -23.13 -11.89 -42.22
N ALA A 72 -22.86 -10.63 -42.50
CA ALA A 72 -21.76 -10.20 -43.36
C ALA A 72 -20.39 -10.53 -42.75
N LEU A 73 -19.76 -11.64 -43.16
CA LEU A 73 -18.30 -11.69 -43.18
C LEU A 73 -17.85 -10.60 -44.16
N ALA A 74 -17.18 -9.60 -43.59
CA ALA A 74 -16.77 -8.37 -44.24
C ALA A 74 -16.10 -8.63 -45.60
N THR A 75 -16.47 -7.75 -46.52
CA THR A 75 -16.40 -7.79 -47.97
C THR A 75 -14.98 -7.72 -48.57
N SER A 76 -13.93 -8.23 -47.90
CA SER A 76 -12.59 -8.28 -48.48
C SER A 76 -11.83 -9.55 -48.08
N ILE A 77 -11.90 -10.57 -48.94
CA ILE A 77 -10.92 -11.68 -48.96
C ILE A 77 -9.54 -11.04 -49.15
N ARG A 78 -8.55 -11.34 -48.29
CA ARG A 78 -7.19 -10.83 -48.50
C ARG A 78 -6.66 -11.35 -49.84
N SER A 79 -6.04 -10.48 -50.64
CA SER A 79 -5.49 -10.86 -51.94
C SER A 79 -4.36 -11.91 -51.85
N ASN A 80 -3.70 -12.03 -50.69
CA ASN A 80 -2.59 -12.97 -50.45
C ASN A 80 -2.83 -13.79 -49.17
N LEU A 81 -3.55 -14.90 -49.28
CA LEU A 81 -3.61 -15.93 -48.23
C LEU A 81 -2.32 -16.77 -48.20
N PRO A 82 -1.90 -17.30 -47.04
CA PRO A 82 -0.86 -18.33 -46.99
C PRO A 82 -1.22 -19.50 -47.93
N THR A 83 -0.24 -20.15 -48.54
CA THR A 83 -0.50 -21.31 -49.41
C THR A 83 -0.82 -22.59 -48.64
N THR A 84 -0.50 -22.61 -47.33
CA THR A 84 -0.72 -23.74 -46.43
C THR A 84 -1.01 -23.25 -45.01
N VAL A 85 -1.96 -23.88 -44.33
CA VAL A 85 -2.24 -23.72 -42.91
C VAL A 85 -2.45 -25.10 -42.31
N ASP A 86 -1.85 -25.41 -41.16
CA ASP A 86 -2.04 -26.70 -40.47
C ASP A 86 -2.03 -26.53 -38.94
N TYR A 87 -3.18 -26.81 -38.32
CA TYR A 87 -3.36 -26.77 -36.86
C TYR A 87 -3.28 -28.15 -36.21
N THR A 88 -2.96 -29.21 -36.94
CA THR A 88 -2.84 -30.58 -36.40
C THR A 88 -2.01 -30.66 -35.11
N PRO A 89 -0.84 -29.96 -34.97
CA PRO A 89 -0.05 -30.01 -33.74
C PRO A 89 -0.73 -29.44 -32.49
N PHE A 90 -1.81 -28.66 -32.65
CA PHE A 90 -2.54 -28.00 -31.57
C PHE A 90 -3.86 -28.69 -31.22
N LEU A 91 -4.18 -29.80 -31.88
CA LEU A 91 -5.37 -30.59 -31.61
C LEU A 91 -5.15 -31.54 -30.44
N PRO A 92 -6.22 -31.92 -29.71
CA PRO A 92 -6.15 -33.09 -28.83
C PRO A 92 -5.90 -34.37 -29.66
N PRO A 93 -5.49 -35.48 -29.01
CA PRO A 93 -5.39 -36.78 -29.66
C PRO A 93 -6.67 -37.15 -30.41
N ILE A 94 -6.57 -37.95 -31.47
CA ILE A 94 -7.75 -38.37 -32.23
C ILE A 94 -8.69 -39.21 -31.35
N GLY A 95 -9.93 -38.75 -31.26
CA GLY A 95 -11.02 -39.38 -30.55
C GLY A 95 -11.75 -40.46 -31.35
N ASN A 96 -12.59 -41.23 -30.65
CA ASN A 96 -13.44 -42.25 -31.25
C ASN A 96 -14.85 -42.19 -30.66
N GLN A 97 -15.84 -41.86 -31.49
CA GLN A 97 -17.24 -41.79 -31.10
C GLN A 97 -17.91 -43.17 -30.98
N GLY A 98 -17.33 -44.22 -31.58
CA GLY A 98 -17.92 -45.55 -31.70
C GLY A 98 -19.20 -45.55 -32.53
N ALA A 99 -20.14 -46.45 -32.21
CA ALA A 99 -21.47 -46.51 -32.84
C ALA A 99 -22.40 -45.34 -32.48
N GLN A 100 -22.01 -44.46 -31.56
CA GLN A 100 -22.86 -43.34 -31.18
C GLN A 100 -22.88 -42.30 -32.30
N ASN A 101 -24.05 -41.75 -32.61
CA ASN A 101 -24.24 -40.79 -33.68
C ASN A 101 -23.87 -39.35 -33.23
N SER A 102 -22.76 -39.21 -32.50
CA SER A 102 -22.37 -37.99 -31.77
C SER A 102 -21.31 -37.13 -32.46
N CYS A 103 -21.04 -37.38 -33.75
CA CYS A 103 -20.04 -36.67 -34.56
C CYS A 103 -20.04 -35.14 -34.40
N ALA A 104 -21.22 -34.50 -34.41
CA ALA A 104 -21.32 -33.05 -34.24
C ALA A 104 -20.82 -32.55 -32.90
N ALA A 105 -21.05 -33.29 -31.81
CA ALA A 105 -20.51 -32.95 -30.50
C ALA A 105 -18.99 -33.17 -30.41
N TRP A 106 -18.46 -34.20 -31.11
CA TRP A 106 -17.02 -34.42 -31.20
C TRP A 106 -16.31 -33.31 -31.98
N ALA A 107 -16.85 -32.93 -33.13
CA ALA A 107 -16.30 -31.84 -33.94
C ALA A 107 -16.31 -30.51 -33.18
N THR A 108 -17.45 -30.14 -32.58
CA THR A 108 -17.64 -28.82 -31.93
C THR A 108 -17.01 -28.72 -30.54
N ALA A 109 -17.19 -29.72 -29.67
CA ALA A 109 -16.68 -29.66 -28.30
C ALA A 109 -15.26 -30.22 -28.23
N TYR A 110 -15.09 -31.50 -28.58
CA TYR A 110 -13.83 -32.18 -28.33
C TYR A 110 -12.68 -31.62 -29.15
N TYR A 111 -12.87 -31.37 -30.45
CA TYR A 111 -11.79 -30.80 -31.25
C TYR A 111 -11.79 -29.27 -31.20
N TYR A 112 -12.89 -28.64 -31.64
CA TYR A 112 -12.89 -27.21 -31.87
C TYR A 112 -12.79 -26.41 -30.57
N LYS A 113 -13.60 -26.71 -29.55
CA LYS A 113 -13.53 -25.98 -28.28
C LYS A 113 -12.22 -26.23 -27.53
N THR A 114 -11.70 -27.46 -27.55
CA THR A 114 -10.40 -27.77 -26.94
C THR A 114 -9.27 -27.01 -27.59
N PHE A 115 -9.24 -26.92 -28.93
CA PHE A 115 -8.27 -26.09 -29.64
C PHE A 115 -8.35 -24.62 -29.19
N GLN A 116 -9.57 -24.06 -29.10
CA GLN A 116 -9.76 -22.67 -28.72
C GLN A 116 -9.30 -22.34 -27.30
N GLU A 117 -9.62 -23.19 -26.31
CA GLU A 117 -9.15 -22.98 -24.93
C GLU A 117 -7.67 -23.33 -24.76
N GLY A 118 -7.18 -24.36 -25.47
CA GLY A 118 -5.77 -24.72 -25.51
C GLY A 118 -4.91 -23.55 -25.98
N LYS A 119 -5.32 -22.90 -27.08
CA LYS A 119 -4.68 -21.68 -27.59
C LYS A 119 -4.81 -20.50 -26.62
N LYS A 120 -6.00 -20.31 -26.01
CA LYS A 120 -6.27 -19.19 -25.09
C LYS A 120 -5.45 -19.26 -23.80
N PHE A 121 -5.32 -20.45 -23.21
CA PHE A 121 -4.63 -20.65 -21.94
C PHE A 121 -3.22 -21.22 -22.09
N ASN A 122 -2.74 -21.39 -23.33
CA ASN A 122 -1.46 -22.03 -23.64
C ASN A 122 -1.33 -23.42 -22.99
N TRP A 123 -2.39 -24.21 -23.04
CA TRP A 123 -2.44 -25.54 -22.47
C TRP A 123 -1.97 -26.60 -23.46
N THR A 124 -1.31 -27.63 -22.94
CA THR A 124 -1.22 -28.91 -23.66
C THR A 124 -2.58 -29.59 -23.61
N VAL A 125 -3.08 -30.00 -24.79
CA VAL A 125 -4.41 -30.61 -24.96
C VAL A 125 -4.38 -32.15 -24.97
N ASN A 126 -3.32 -32.76 -24.43
CA ASN A 126 -3.17 -34.21 -24.28
C ASN A 126 -3.78 -34.77 -22.99
N SER A 127 -4.21 -33.90 -22.06
CA SER A 127 -4.86 -34.30 -20.81
C SER A 127 -6.37 -34.15 -20.91
N THR A 128 -7.10 -35.10 -20.33
CA THR A 128 -8.58 -35.07 -20.26
C THR A 128 -9.12 -33.87 -19.47
N ASN A 129 -8.31 -33.24 -18.63
CA ASN A 129 -8.65 -31.98 -17.94
C ASN A 129 -8.68 -30.76 -18.87
N HIS A 130 -8.03 -30.85 -20.04
CA HIS A 130 -8.00 -29.78 -21.04
C HIS A 130 -8.68 -30.20 -22.35
N GLN A 131 -9.37 -31.34 -22.35
CA GLN A 131 -10.20 -31.82 -23.46
C GLN A 131 -11.67 -31.62 -23.09
N PHE A 132 -12.50 -31.14 -24.00
CA PHE A 132 -13.93 -30.94 -23.72
C PHE A 132 -14.75 -32.16 -24.10
N SER A 133 -15.77 -32.44 -23.30
CA SER A 133 -16.56 -33.65 -23.44
C SER A 133 -17.60 -33.53 -24.56
N PRO A 134 -17.58 -34.42 -25.58
CA PRO A 134 -18.70 -34.54 -26.52
C PRO A 134 -19.99 -34.96 -25.81
N ALA A 135 -19.91 -35.83 -24.80
CA ALA A 135 -21.09 -36.35 -24.12
C ALA A 135 -21.83 -35.25 -23.34
N PHE A 136 -21.10 -34.25 -22.82
CA PHE A 136 -21.72 -33.10 -22.16
C PHE A 136 -22.69 -32.38 -23.09
N ILE A 137 -22.33 -32.22 -24.36
CA ILE A 137 -23.18 -31.58 -25.37
C ILE A 137 -24.24 -32.56 -25.89
N TYR A 138 -23.81 -33.73 -26.38
CA TYR A 138 -24.68 -34.68 -27.07
C TYR A 138 -25.84 -35.16 -26.20
N ASN A 139 -25.57 -35.55 -24.95
CA ASN A 139 -26.57 -36.14 -24.08
C ASN A 139 -27.68 -35.15 -23.72
N GLN A 140 -27.34 -33.88 -23.54
CA GLN A 140 -28.30 -32.82 -23.28
C GLN A 140 -29.25 -32.62 -24.46
N VAL A 141 -28.71 -32.63 -25.69
CA VAL A 141 -29.54 -32.52 -26.91
C VAL A 141 -30.43 -33.73 -27.08
N GLN A 142 -29.92 -34.95 -26.87
CA GLN A 142 -30.75 -36.16 -26.97
C GLN A 142 -31.90 -36.17 -25.97
N LEU A 143 -31.68 -35.68 -24.75
CA LEU A 143 -32.76 -35.54 -23.76
C LEU A 143 -33.75 -34.45 -24.15
N ALA A 144 -33.27 -33.24 -24.50
CA ALA A 144 -34.11 -32.10 -24.82
C ALA A 144 -35.01 -32.34 -26.04
N THR A 145 -34.53 -33.14 -27.00
CA THR A 145 -35.23 -33.38 -28.27
C THR A 145 -35.94 -34.75 -28.32
N GLY A 146 -35.61 -35.66 -27.40
CA GLY A 146 -36.16 -37.02 -27.38
C GLY A 146 -35.67 -37.95 -28.48
N ARG A 147 -34.60 -37.57 -29.22
CA ARG A 147 -34.14 -38.25 -30.45
C ARG A 147 -33.46 -39.62 -30.26
N LYS A 148 -33.09 -40.00 -29.05
CA LYS A 148 -32.56 -41.35 -28.72
C LYS A 148 -31.44 -41.84 -29.66
N ASN A 149 -30.32 -41.11 -29.71
CA ASN A 149 -29.12 -41.40 -30.50
C ASN A 149 -29.33 -41.30 -32.03
N GLN A 150 -30.20 -40.42 -32.51
CA GLN A 150 -30.43 -40.19 -33.95
C GLN A 150 -29.59 -39.04 -34.54
N GLY A 151 -28.55 -38.60 -33.83
CA GLY A 151 -27.73 -37.47 -34.26
C GLY A 151 -28.18 -36.12 -33.70
N MET A 152 -27.52 -35.06 -34.15
CA MET A 152 -27.84 -33.69 -33.80
C MET A 152 -27.37 -32.70 -34.88
N PHE A 153 -27.91 -31.49 -34.87
CA PHE A 153 -27.41 -30.40 -35.72
C PHE A 153 -26.18 -29.74 -35.09
N ALA A 154 -25.22 -29.27 -35.89
CA ALA A 154 -24.08 -28.49 -35.40
C ALA A 154 -24.55 -27.22 -34.67
N SER A 155 -25.62 -26.57 -35.13
CA SER A 155 -26.19 -25.39 -34.48
C SER A 155 -26.70 -25.66 -33.06
N GLU A 156 -27.21 -26.87 -32.78
CA GLU A 156 -27.66 -27.25 -31.43
C GLU A 156 -26.46 -27.38 -30.49
N ALA A 157 -25.35 -27.96 -30.97
CA ALA A 157 -24.10 -28.04 -30.22
C ALA A 157 -23.54 -26.65 -29.93
N ILE A 158 -23.48 -25.80 -30.96
CA ILE A 158 -23.00 -24.42 -30.85
C ILE A 158 -23.91 -23.61 -29.91
N SER A 159 -25.23 -23.81 -29.97
CA SER A 159 -26.19 -23.13 -29.07
C SER A 159 -25.97 -23.50 -27.60
N LEU A 160 -25.69 -24.78 -27.31
CA LEU A 160 -25.26 -25.18 -25.96
C LEU A 160 -23.90 -24.58 -25.58
N MET A 161 -22.95 -24.53 -26.50
CA MET A 161 -21.64 -23.91 -26.27
C MET A 161 -21.77 -22.40 -25.94
N LEU A 162 -22.71 -21.69 -26.57
CA LEU A 162 -22.99 -20.28 -26.31
C LEU A 162 -23.72 -20.07 -24.97
N SER A 163 -24.75 -20.88 -24.71
CA SER A 163 -25.63 -20.71 -23.54
C SER A 163 -25.03 -21.26 -22.25
N GLN A 164 -24.34 -22.41 -22.31
CA GLN A 164 -23.82 -23.14 -21.16
C GLN A 164 -22.30 -23.34 -21.21
N GLY A 165 -21.72 -23.49 -22.40
CA GLY A 165 -20.31 -23.87 -22.57
C GLY A 165 -20.14 -25.39 -22.64
N ALA A 166 -18.96 -25.89 -22.32
CA ALA A 166 -18.68 -27.32 -22.27
C ALA A 166 -17.83 -27.66 -21.04
N ASP A 167 -18.13 -28.78 -20.38
CA ASP A 167 -17.28 -29.33 -19.32
C ASP A 167 -16.20 -30.24 -19.91
N THR A 168 -15.15 -30.47 -19.13
CA THR A 168 -13.99 -31.28 -19.52
C THR A 168 -14.32 -32.76 -19.58
N LEU A 169 -13.57 -33.53 -20.37
CA LEU A 169 -13.68 -34.98 -20.50
C LEU A 169 -13.32 -35.68 -19.18
N ALA A 170 -12.47 -35.08 -18.34
CA ALA A 170 -12.19 -35.57 -17.00
C ALA A 170 -13.40 -35.48 -16.07
N SER A 171 -14.14 -34.37 -16.15
CA SER A 171 -15.31 -34.10 -15.29
C SER A 171 -16.59 -34.77 -15.81
N PHE A 172 -16.74 -34.88 -17.13
CA PHE A 172 -17.86 -35.55 -17.81
C PHE A 172 -17.35 -36.55 -18.86
N PRO A 173 -16.96 -37.78 -18.47
CA PRO A 173 -16.37 -38.76 -19.38
C PRO A 173 -17.30 -39.19 -20.51
N TYR A 174 -16.71 -39.47 -21.67
CA TYR A 174 -17.44 -39.99 -22.82
C TYR A 174 -17.65 -41.51 -22.71
N ASN A 175 -18.87 -41.97 -23.01
CA ASN A 175 -19.21 -43.39 -23.13
C ASN A 175 -20.10 -43.56 -24.36
N SER A 176 -19.62 -44.27 -25.38
CA SER A 176 -20.33 -44.47 -26.65
C SER A 176 -21.68 -45.18 -26.50
N SER A 177 -21.86 -45.97 -25.44
CA SER A 177 -23.11 -46.68 -25.15
C SER A 177 -24.09 -45.86 -24.29
N ASN A 178 -23.74 -44.63 -23.90
CA ASN A 178 -24.57 -43.79 -23.05
C ASN A 178 -24.73 -42.38 -23.63
N TYR A 179 -25.96 -42.09 -24.07
CA TYR A 179 -26.38 -40.78 -24.54
C TYR A 179 -27.43 -40.10 -23.63
N THR A 180 -27.66 -40.65 -22.42
CA THR A 180 -28.77 -40.26 -21.55
C THR A 180 -28.33 -39.57 -20.26
N THR A 181 -27.12 -39.84 -19.77
CA THR A 181 -26.58 -39.19 -18.56
C THR A 181 -26.52 -37.67 -18.76
N GLN A 182 -27.06 -36.92 -17.80
CA GLN A 182 -27.09 -35.45 -17.81
C GLN A 182 -26.03 -34.86 -16.86
N PRO A 183 -25.52 -33.65 -17.13
CA PRO A 183 -24.60 -32.97 -16.22
C PRO A 183 -25.29 -32.56 -14.92
N ASN A 184 -24.56 -32.67 -13.81
CA ASN A 184 -24.97 -32.15 -12.51
C ASN A 184 -24.62 -30.66 -12.36
N ALA A 185 -25.04 -30.04 -11.25
CA ALA A 185 -24.84 -28.61 -11.00
C ALA A 185 -23.35 -28.19 -11.04
N THR A 186 -22.45 -29.01 -10.53
CA THR A 186 -21.01 -28.73 -10.56
C THR A 186 -20.47 -28.74 -11.99
N GLN A 187 -20.88 -29.73 -12.79
CA GLN A 187 -20.47 -29.84 -14.19
C GLN A 187 -21.02 -28.69 -15.05
N LEU A 188 -22.26 -28.26 -14.79
CA LEU A 188 -22.84 -27.06 -15.41
C LEU A 188 -22.08 -25.77 -15.01
N ALA A 189 -21.70 -25.65 -13.74
CA ALA A 189 -20.90 -24.51 -13.26
C ALA A 189 -19.49 -24.50 -13.87
N ASN A 190 -18.86 -25.66 -14.01
CA ASN A 190 -17.57 -25.80 -14.69
C ASN A 190 -17.68 -25.37 -16.17
N ALA A 191 -18.69 -25.87 -16.88
CA ALA A 191 -18.93 -25.56 -18.29
C ALA A 191 -19.12 -24.07 -18.54
N ALA A 192 -19.74 -23.34 -17.60
CA ALA A 192 -20.01 -21.91 -17.71
C ALA A 192 -18.73 -21.04 -17.88
N ASN A 193 -17.56 -21.56 -17.48
CA ASN A 193 -16.28 -20.90 -17.67
C ASN A 193 -15.76 -20.96 -19.12
N TYR A 194 -16.31 -21.88 -19.93
CA TYR A 194 -15.84 -22.20 -21.27
C TYR A 194 -16.94 -21.97 -22.32
N LYS A 195 -17.70 -20.89 -22.21
CA LYS A 195 -18.71 -20.51 -23.22
C LYS A 195 -18.05 -20.04 -24.52
N ALA A 196 -18.67 -20.33 -25.66
CA ALA A 196 -18.43 -19.57 -26.88
C ALA A 196 -19.06 -18.18 -26.74
N ALA A 197 -18.53 -17.17 -27.44
CA ALA A 197 -19.08 -15.81 -27.43
C ALA A 197 -20.12 -15.59 -28.53
N THR A 198 -19.84 -16.03 -29.74
CA THR A 198 -20.79 -16.01 -30.86
C THR A 198 -20.49 -17.16 -31.84
N SER A 199 -21.44 -17.39 -32.76
CA SER A 199 -21.28 -18.29 -33.90
C SER A 199 -21.20 -17.49 -35.19
N ILE A 200 -20.45 -18.00 -36.16
CA ILE A 200 -20.28 -17.39 -37.47
C ILE A 200 -20.64 -18.45 -38.51
N PRO A 201 -21.75 -18.32 -39.25
CA PRO A 201 -21.99 -19.18 -40.40
C PRO A 201 -20.99 -18.79 -41.50
N LEU A 202 -20.14 -19.71 -41.90
CA LEU A 202 -19.02 -19.44 -42.82
C LEU A 202 -19.36 -19.76 -44.26
N TRP A 203 -20.16 -20.79 -44.49
CA TRP A 203 -20.42 -21.31 -45.83
C TRP A 203 -21.76 -22.02 -45.89
N TYR A 204 -22.55 -21.70 -46.91
CA TYR A 204 -23.79 -22.39 -47.25
C TYR A 204 -23.89 -22.53 -48.78
N ASN A 205 -24.00 -23.77 -49.29
CA ASN A 205 -24.29 -24.11 -50.69
C ASN A 205 -23.65 -23.18 -51.75
N ASN A 206 -22.43 -23.50 -52.21
CA ASN A 206 -21.69 -22.83 -53.31
C ASN A 206 -21.06 -21.46 -53.00
N ASP A 207 -20.89 -21.08 -51.74
CA ASP A 207 -20.05 -19.94 -51.33
C ASP A 207 -18.57 -20.11 -51.80
N SER A 208 -17.83 -19.00 -51.94
CA SER A 208 -16.40 -19.06 -52.31
C SER A 208 -15.59 -19.84 -51.28
N ILE A 209 -14.78 -20.79 -51.75
CA ILE A 209 -13.90 -21.61 -50.91
C ILE A 209 -12.88 -20.76 -50.14
N ASP A 210 -12.57 -19.56 -50.65
CA ASP A 210 -11.61 -18.64 -50.05
C ASP A 210 -12.10 -18.08 -48.71
N VAL A 211 -13.41 -18.08 -48.44
CA VAL A 211 -13.95 -17.69 -47.12
C VAL A 211 -13.48 -18.66 -46.05
N LEU A 212 -13.52 -19.96 -46.34
CA LEU A 212 -13.08 -21.01 -45.42
C LEU A 212 -11.56 -21.00 -45.25
N ARG A 213 -10.81 -20.79 -46.34
CA ARG A 213 -9.34 -20.63 -46.29
C ARG A 213 -8.94 -19.39 -45.48
N GLN A 214 -9.62 -18.26 -45.69
CA GLN A 214 -9.38 -17.04 -44.93
C GLN A 214 -9.66 -17.23 -43.44
N TYR A 215 -10.70 -17.98 -43.09
CA TYR A 215 -11.03 -18.27 -41.70
C TYR A 215 -9.92 -19.07 -41.00
N LEU A 216 -9.43 -20.13 -41.65
CA LEU A 216 -8.27 -20.90 -41.17
C LEU A 216 -7.02 -20.02 -41.07
N ALA A 217 -6.74 -19.20 -42.08
CA ALA A 217 -5.61 -18.27 -42.07
C ALA A 217 -5.68 -17.23 -40.95
N ASN A 218 -6.88 -16.93 -40.43
CA ASN A 218 -7.09 -16.03 -39.30
C ASN A 218 -6.85 -16.71 -37.94
N GLY A 219 -6.43 -17.97 -37.90
CA GLY A 219 -5.98 -18.60 -36.67
C GLY A 219 -6.97 -19.53 -35.99
N ASP A 220 -8.04 -19.96 -36.66
CA ASP A 220 -9.11 -20.74 -36.03
C ASP A 220 -9.61 -21.90 -36.90
N LEU A 221 -10.24 -22.90 -36.27
CA LEU A 221 -10.81 -24.09 -36.95
C LEU A 221 -12.26 -23.85 -37.34
N PHE A 222 -12.87 -24.71 -38.14
CA PHE A 222 -14.33 -24.68 -38.31
C PHE A 222 -14.89 -26.10 -38.42
N VAL A 223 -16.19 -26.26 -38.16
CA VAL A 223 -16.89 -27.53 -38.36
C VAL A 223 -17.59 -27.52 -39.72
N LEU A 224 -17.65 -28.69 -40.34
CA LEU A 224 -18.20 -28.90 -41.67
C LEU A 224 -19.06 -30.15 -41.68
N ASP A 225 -20.31 -29.99 -42.12
CA ASP A 225 -21.22 -31.10 -42.40
C ASP A 225 -21.04 -31.58 -43.84
N ILE A 226 -20.93 -32.90 -44.01
CA ILE A 226 -20.71 -33.54 -45.30
C ILE A 226 -21.57 -34.80 -45.48
N PRO A 227 -21.96 -35.13 -46.73
CA PRO A 227 -22.43 -36.46 -47.06
C PRO A 227 -21.26 -37.45 -47.11
N VAL A 228 -21.44 -38.60 -46.49
CA VAL A 228 -20.47 -39.69 -46.45
C VAL A 228 -20.83 -40.76 -47.48
N TYR A 229 -19.89 -40.98 -48.41
CA TYR A 229 -19.96 -42.02 -49.43
C TYR A 229 -18.92 -43.12 -49.16
N ALA A 230 -19.01 -44.23 -49.91
CA ALA A 230 -18.12 -45.39 -49.76
C ALA A 230 -16.62 -45.04 -49.80
N GLN A 231 -16.19 -44.04 -50.58
CA GLN A 231 -14.79 -43.58 -50.61
C GLN A 231 -14.31 -43.00 -49.28
N PHE A 232 -15.11 -42.13 -48.65
CA PHE A 232 -14.81 -41.59 -47.33
C PHE A 232 -14.89 -42.69 -46.26
N TRP A 233 -15.92 -43.53 -46.36
CA TRP A 233 -16.17 -44.61 -45.40
C TRP A 233 -15.02 -45.61 -45.33
N ASN A 234 -14.45 -46.01 -46.47
CA ASN A 234 -13.44 -47.08 -46.58
C ASN A 234 -11.99 -46.59 -46.60
N ALA A 235 -11.68 -45.42 -46.03
CA ALA A 235 -10.33 -44.85 -46.03
C ALA A 235 -9.30 -45.57 -45.11
N TRP A 236 -9.40 -46.89 -44.88
CA TRP A 236 -8.68 -47.64 -43.82
C TRP A 236 -7.23 -48.03 -44.15
N SER A 237 -6.84 -47.91 -45.41
CA SER A 237 -5.62 -48.53 -45.92
C SER A 237 -4.84 -47.64 -46.88
N VAL A 238 -5.09 -46.34 -46.86
CA VAL A 238 -4.47 -45.39 -47.78
C VAL A 238 -3.22 -44.80 -47.15
N ASN A 239 -2.06 -45.26 -47.64
CA ASN A 239 -0.74 -44.69 -47.35
C ASN A 239 -0.76 -43.19 -47.67
N SER A 240 -0.64 -42.36 -46.63
CA SER A 240 -0.34 -40.92 -46.61
C SER A 240 -1.04 -40.02 -47.63
N ASP A 241 -1.73 -38.98 -47.14
CA ASP A 241 -2.33 -37.89 -47.93
C ASP A 241 -3.49 -38.28 -48.87
N TYR A 242 -4.35 -39.20 -48.45
CA TYR A 242 -5.58 -39.51 -49.19
C TYR A 242 -6.51 -38.30 -49.32
N ILE A 243 -6.91 -38.00 -50.56
CA ILE A 243 -7.81 -36.90 -50.91
C ILE A 243 -9.13 -37.46 -51.43
N VAL A 244 -10.22 -37.13 -50.75
CA VAL A 244 -11.57 -37.38 -51.26
C VAL A 244 -11.93 -36.28 -52.24
N THR A 245 -12.14 -36.66 -53.50
CA THR A 245 -12.35 -35.74 -54.62
C THR A 245 -13.77 -35.77 -55.20
N SER A 246 -14.56 -36.80 -54.90
CA SER A 246 -15.89 -36.98 -55.47
C SER A 246 -16.82 -37.77 -54.53
N ASN A 247 -18.11 -37.80 -54.86
CA ASN A 247 -19.13 -38.56 -54.16
C ASN A 247 -19.37 -39.97 -54.72
N ALA A 248 -18.33 -40.62 -55.26
CA ALA A 248 -18.50 -41.91 -55.90
C ALA A 248 -18.97 -43.01 -54.93
N GLY A 249 -19.99 -43.76 -55.36
CA GLY A 249 -20.58 -44.88 -54.62
C GLY A 249 -21.90 -44.54 -53.92
N THR A 250 -22.35 -45.42 -53.03
CA THR A 250 -23.61 -45.27 -52.30
C THR A 250 -23.46 -44.24 -51.18
N LEU A 251 -24.46 -43.36 -51.03
CA LEU A 251 -24.59 -42.49 -49.87
C LEU A 251 -24.88 -43.34 -48.63
N ILE A 252 -24.05 -43.22 -47.60
CA ILE A 252 -24.17 -43.99 -46.36
C ILE A 252 -24.88 -43.16 -45.29
N GLY A 253 -24.65 -41.85 -45.25
CA GLY A 253 -25.32 -40.91 -44.35
C GLY A 253 -24.60 -39.57 -44.32
N TYR A 254 -24.84 -38.79 -43.27
CA TYR A 254 -24.26 -37.46 -43.09
C TYR A 254 -23.42 -37.39 -41.80
N HIS A 255 -22.40 -36.55 -41.82
CA HIS A 255 -21.35 -36.54 -40.80
C HIS A 255 -20.79 -35.14 -40.59
N GLU A 256 -20.63 -34.77 -39.32
CA GLU A 256 -19.98 -33.52 -38.93
C GLU A 256 -18.51 -33.79 -38.60
N ILE A 257 -17.62 -32.99 -39.18
CA ILE A 257 -16.17 -33.08 -38.98
C ILE A 257 -15.58 -31.71 -38.66
N VAL A 258 -14.35 -31.68 -38.16
CA VAL A 258 -13.60 -30.44 -37.98
C VAL A 258 -12.56 -30.29 -39.08
N VAL A 259 -12.48 -29.09 -39.66
CA VAL A 259 -11.45 -28.72 -40.62
C VAL A 259 -10.33 -27.97 -39.90
N VAL A 260 -9.10 -28.43 -40.11
CA VAL A 260 -7.94 -28.07 -39.27
C VAL A 260 -6.80 -27.46 -40.06
N GLY A 261 -6.95 -27.34 -41.38
CA GLY A 261 -5.93 -26.78 -42.24
C GLY A 261 -6.31 -26.86 -43.70
N TYR A 262 -5.45 -26.33 -44.56
CA TYR A 262 -5.52 -26.46 -46.00
C TYR A 262 -4.13 -26.44 -46.63
N ASP A 263 -4.04 -27.00 -47.84
CA ASP A 263 -2.83 -27.00 -48.66
C ASP A 263 -3.23 -26.77 -50.12
N ASP A 264 -2.83 -25.61 -50.66
CA ASP A 264 -3.16 -25.22 -52.03
C ASP A 264 -2.47 -26.09 -53.09
N ALA A 265 -1.32 -26.69 -52.77
CA ALA A 265 -0.66 -27.64 -53.68
C ALA A 265 -1.48 -28.92 -53.83
N LYS A 266 -2.28 -29.28 -52.82
CA LYS A 266 -3.25 -30.39 -52.85
C LYS A 266 -4.64 -29.95 -53.33
N ALA A 267 -4.90 -28.64 -53.39
CA ALA A 267 -6.22 -28.05 -53.55
C ALA A 267 -7.26 -28.69 -52.60
N ALA A 268 -6.89 -28.84 -51.32
CA ALA A 268 -7.67 -29.58 -50.34
C ALA A 268 -7.59 -29.04 -48.91
N PHE A 269 -8.65 -29.28 -48.14
CA PHE A 269 -8.71 -29.06 -46.70
C PHE A 269 -8.28 -30.31 -45.94
N ARG A 270 -7.53 -30.14 -44.86
CA ARG A 270 -7.18 -31.20 -43.91
C ARG A 270 -8.26 -31.30 -42.85
N ILE A 271 -8.71 -32.51 -42.56
CA ILE A 271 -9.78 -32.74 -41.57
C ILE A 271 -9.31 -33.70 -40.49
N ALA A 272 -9.83 -33.53 -39.28
CA ALA A 272 -9.70 -34.49 -38.19
C ALA A 272 -11.06 -35.16 -37.96
N ASN A 273 -11.07 -36.49 -37.90
CA ASN A 273 -12.29 -37.27 -37.72
C ASN A 273 -12.39 -37.88 -36.32
N SER A 274 -13.56 -38.39 -35.94
CA SER A 274 -13.86 -38.98 -34.63
C SER A 274 -14.09 -40.49 -34.71
N TRP A 275 -13.34 -41.21 -35.56
CA TRP A 275 -13.44 -42.67 -35.75
C TRP A 275 -12.15 -43.41 -35.35
N GLY A 276 -11.33 -42.82 -34.49
CA GLY A 276 -10.07 -43.42 -34.04
C GLY A 276 -8.92 -43.27 -35.05
N THR A 277 -7.72 -43.64 -34.58
CA THR A 277 -6.46 -43.48 -35.32
C THR A 277 -6.26 -44.51 -36.43
N SER A 278 -6.99 -45.62 -36.38
CA SER A 278 -7.03 -46.67 -37.41
C SER A 278 -7.74 -46.23 -38.69
N TRP A 279 -8.60 -45.21 -38.62
CA TRP A 279 -9.26 -44.64 -39.79
C TRP A 279 -8.39 -43.56 -40.45
N GLY A 280 -8.26 -43.59 -41.78
CA GLY A 280 -7.49 -42.61 -42.53
C GLY A 280 -6.00 -42.67 -42.21
N ASN A 281 -5.34 -41.52 -42.33
CA ASN A 281 -3.94 -41.34 -41.94
C ASN A 281 -3.86 -40.90 -40.48
N GLY A 282 -3.99 -41.86 -39.55
CA GLY A 282 -3.92 -41.57 -38.12
C GLY A 282 -5.12 -40.76 -37.60
N GLY A 283 -6.29 -40.87 -38.22
CA GLY A 283 -7.50 -40.09 -37.93
C GLY A 283 -7.73 -38.87 -38.84
N PHE A 284 -6.82 -38.62 -39.79
CA PHE A 284 -6.87 -37.49 -40.70
C PHE A 284 -7.02 -37.93 -42.16
N ILE A 285 -7.71 -37.13 -42.96
CA ILE A 285 -7.68 -37.20 -44.43
C ILE A 285 -7.74 -35.80 -45.02
N TRP A 286 -7.71 -35.72 -46.34
CA TRP A 286 -7.94 -34.49 -47.09
C TRP A 286 -9.28 -34.53 -47.84
N LEU A 287 -10.00 -33.41 -47.85
CA LEU A 287 -11.17 -33.18 -48.69
C LEU A 287 -10.82 -32.13 -49.74
N SER A 288 -10.91 -32.47 -51.02
CA SER A 288 -10.63 -31.49 -52.07
C SER A 288 -11.55 -30.27 -51.98
N TYR A 289 -11.06 -29.10 -52.37
CA TYR A 289 -11.85 -27.87 -52.46
C TYR A 289 -13.11 -28.07 -53.32
N ASN A 290 -12.99 -28.83 -54.41
CA ASN A 290 -14.10 -29.16 -55.29
C ASN A 290 -15.15 -30.05 -54.61
N PHE A 291 -14.73 -31.02 -53.81
CA PHE A 291 -15.65 -31.84 -53.01
C PHE A 291 -16.43 -30.97 -52.03
N VAL A 292 -15.75 -30.13 -51.24
CA VAL A 292 -16.41 -29.24 -50.27
C VAL A 292 -17.35 -28.26 -50.97
N LYS A 293 -16.92 -27.68 -52.10
CA LYS A 293 -17.76 -26.76 -52.87
C LYS A 293 -19.03 -27.42 -53.42
N SER A 294 -18.92 -28.67 -53.88
CA SER A 294 -20.02 -29.37 -54.58
C SER A 294 -20.95 -30.13 -53.63
N TYR A 295 -20.45 -30.58 -52.48
CA TYR A 295 -21.14 -31.51 -51.61
C TYR A 295 -21.12 -31.14 -50.13
N GLY A 296 -20.30 -30.18 -49.70
CA GLY A 296 -20.43 -29.63 -48.35
C GLY A 296 -21.87 -29.16 -48.13
N VAL A 297 -22.37 -29.30 -46.91
CA VAL A 297 -23.74 -28.87 -46.58
C VAL A 297 -23.69 -27.51 -45.91
N MET A 298 -22.93 -27.40 -44.81
CA MET A 298 -22.77 -26.17 -44.04
C MET A 298 -21.42 -26.15 -43.34
N ALA A 299 -20.85 -24.96 -43.17
CA ALA A 299 -19.70 -24.77 -42.31
C ALA A 299 -19.96 -23.67 -41.29
N ASP A 300 -19.62 -23.95 -40.03
CA ASP A 300 -19.82 -23.04 -38.91
C ASP A 300 -18.50 -22.81 -38.13
N GLY A 301 -18.25 -21.55 -37.84
CA GLY A 301 -17.23 -21.09 -36.91
C GLY A 301 -17.85 -20.69 -35.57
N MET A 302 -17.01 -20.66 -34.53
CA MET A 302 -17.30 -20.13 -33.21
C MET A 302 -16.21 -19.14 -32.83
N THR A 303 -16.54 -18.06 -32.13
CA THR A 303 -15.52 -17.23 -31.48
C THR A 303 -15.43 -17.58 -30.01
N ASN A 304 -14.22 -17.75 -29.47
CA ASN A 304 -14.06 -17.93 -28.04
C ASN A 304 -14.39 -16.64 -27.26
N ARG A 305 -14.86 -16.76 -26.02
CA ARG A 305 -15.06 -15.61 -25.13
C ARG A 305 -13.69 -15.10 -24.67
N ASN A 306 -13.30 -13.92 -25.16
CA ASN A 306 -12.12 -13.22 -24.67
C ASN A 306 -12.29 -12.97 -23.16
N GLN A 307 -11.42 -13.53 -22.33
CA GLN A 307 -11.26 -13.04 -20.97
C GLN A 307 -10.32 -11.84 -21.05
N LEU A 308 -10.89 -10.64 -20.94
CA LEU A 308 -10.10 -9.47 -20.55
C LEU A 308 -9.99 -9.47 -19.05
N THR A 309 -8.75 -9.62 -18.56
CA THR A 309 -8.44 -9.36 -17.16
C THR A 309 -8.09 -7.89 -17.07
N PHE A 310 -8.98 -7.09 -16.50
CA PHE A 310 -8.74 -5.68 -16.23
C PHE A 310 -8.04 -5.53 -14.90
N ASN A 311 -6.85 -4.93 -14.92
CA ASN A 311 -6.20 -4.42 -13.73
C ASN A 311 -6.32 -2.90 -13.75
N THR A 312 -7.11 -2.34 -12.84
CA THR A 312 -7.18 -0.88 -12.64
C THR A 312 -6.20 -0.46 -11.57
N TYR A 313 -5.21 0.32 -11.93
CA TYR A 313 -4.27 0.91 -10.98
C TYR A 313 -4.53 2.42 -10.84
N PRO A 314 -4.67 2.96 -9.62
CA PRO A 314 -4.61 4.40 -9.42
C PRO A 314 -3.17 4.87 -9.66
N THR A 315 -2.96 5.85 -10.55
CA THR A 315 -1.66 6.47 -10.81
C THR A 315 -1.75 7.99 -10.92
N LEU A 316 -0.62 8.65 -10.66
CA LEU A 316 -0.37 10.10 -10.49
C LEU A 316 -0.77 11.05 -11.64
N SER A 317 -1.34 10.57 -12.75
CA SER A 317 -1.68 11.41 -13.92
C SER A 317 -2.95 10.92 -14.66
N GLY A 318 -3.78 10.13 -13.96
CA GLY A 318 -4.93 9.43 -14.54
C GLY A 318 -4.97 7.97 -14.10
N LYS A 319 -6.16 7.35 -14.15
CA LYS A 319 -6.25 5.88 -14.00
C LYS A 319 -5.59 5.23 -15.21
N VAL A 320 -4.62 4.35 -14.95
CA VAL A 320 -4.13 3.42 -15.98
C VAL A 320 -5.06 2.20 -15.98
N ILE A 321 -5.74 2.01 -17.11
CA ILE A 321 -6.42 0.75 -17.39
C ILE A 321 -5.40 -0.14 -18.07
N SER A 322 -5.01 -1.21 -17.37
CA SER A 322 -4.22 -2.27 -17.96
C SER A 322 -5.11 -3.46 -18.26
N PHE A 323 -5.01 -4.01 -19.47
CA PHE A 323 -5.66 -5.26 -19.83
C PHE A 323 -4.81 -6.07 -20.80
N SER A 324 -5.02 -7.37 -20.81
CA SER A 324 -4.39 -8.30 -21.75
C SER A 324 -5.42 -8.93 -22.68
N THR A 325 -5.07 -9.05 -23.96
CA THR A 325 -5.82 -9.70 -25.02
C THR A 325 -4.91 -10.69 -25.73
N ASN A 326 -5.44 -11.84 -26.17
CA ASN A 326 -4.69 -12.84 -26.93
C ASN A 326 -4.45 -12.46 -28.41
N ARG A 327 -4.81 -11.23 -28.82
CA ARG A 327 -4.63 -10.70 -30.18
C ARG A 327 -4.01 -9.30 -30.13
N ALA A 328 -3.09 -9.03 -31.07
CA ALA A 328 -2.51 -7.70 -31.29
C ALA A 328 -3.55 -6.78 -31.96
N THR A 329 -3.91 -5.67 -31.31
CA THR A 329 -5.10 -4.88 -31.65
C THR A 329 -4.96 -3.41 -31.31
N ASN A 330 -5.79 -2.56 -31.92
CA ASN A 330 -5.98 -1.19 -31.44
C ASN A 330 -7.02 -1.19 -30.33
N ALA A 331 -6.77 -0.41 -29.27
CA ALA A 331 -7.71 -0.22 -28.18
C ALA A 331 -8.10 1.25 -28.07
N VAL A 332 -9.39 1.51 -27.88
CA VAL A 332 -9.92 2.84 -27.61
C VAL A 332 -10.77 2.80 -26.35
N VAL A 333 -10.64 3.81 -25.51
CA VAL A 333 -11.49 4.02 -24.33
C VAL A 333 -12.37 5.23 -24.62
N LYS A 334 -13.69 5.03 -24.55
CA LYS A 334 -14.67 6.11 -24.65
C LYS A 334 -15.41 6.27 -23.33
N VAL A 335 -15.63 7.51 -22.90
CA VAL A 335 -16.49 7.85 -21.76
C VAL A 335 -17.67 8.64 -22.29
N ASN A 336 -18.89 8.15 -22.05
CA ASN A 336 -20.13 8.73 -22.61
C ASN A 336 -20.06 8.97 -24.13
N GLY A 337 -19.36 8.10 -24.88
CA GLY A 337 -19.16 8.21 -26.32
C GLY A 337 -17.97 9.07 -26.76
N THR A 338 -17.37 9.87 -25.88
CA THR A 338 -16.18 10.69 -26.16
C THR A 338 -14.90 9.88 -26.00
N LEU A 339 -13.99 9.95 -26.97
CA LEU A 339 -12.69 9.28 -26.91
C LEU A 339 -11.78 9.92 -25.85
N VAL A 340 -11.30 9.13 -24.89
CA VAL A 340 -10.45 9.61 -23.78
C VAL A 340 -9.08 8.93 -23.69
N ALA A 341 -8.88 7.80 -24.38
CA ALA A 341 -7.57 7.15 -24.52
C ALA A 341 -7.52 6.26 -25.76
N THR A 342 -6.33 6.11 -26.36
CA THR A 342 -6.06 5.14 -27.44
C THR A 342 -4.75 4.42 -27.17
N SER A 343 -4.64 3.16 -27.61
CA SER A 343 -3.36 2.46 -27.69
C SER A 343 -3.25 1.81 -29.06
N SER A 344 -2.09 1.97 -29.69
CA SER A 344 -1.68 1.24 -30.88
C SER A 344 -0.44 0.43 -30.54
N THR A 345 -0.61 -0.77 -30.01
CA THR A 345 0.51 -1.67 -29.75
C THR A 345 0.30 -2.98 -30.50
N ALA A 346 1.37 -3.53 -31.08
CA ALA A 346 1.38 -4.87 -31.63
C ALA A 346 1.40 -5.97 -30.53
N ASN A 347 1.28 -5.57 -29.26
CA ASN A 347 1.41 -6.44 -28.11
C ASN A 347 0.04 -6.88 -27.59
N THR A 348 0.04 -8.02 -26.91
CA THR A 348 -1.12 -8.62 -26.23
C THR A 348 -1.45 -7.96 -24.88
N THR A 349 -0.67 -6.95 -24.46
CA THR A 349 -0.90 -6.19 -23.22
C THR A 349 -1.00 -4.71 -23.55
N HIS A 350 -2.04 -4.08 -23.04
CA HIS A 350 -2.33 -2.67 -23.23
C HIS A 350 -2.34 -1.97 -21.88
N SER A 351 -1.74 -0.78 -21.83
CA SER A 351 -1.87 0.16 -20.73
C SER A 351 -2.32 1.49 -21.32
N LEU A 352 -3.51 1.93 -20.91
CA LEU A 352 -4.13 3.17 -21.39
C LEU A 352 -4.21 4.16 -20.23
N THR A 353 -3.66 5.35 -20.44
CA THR A 353 -3.78 6.46 -19.48
C THR A 353 -4.98 7.30 -19.84
N ILE A 354 -5.92 7.45 -18.91
CA ILE A 354 -7.09 8.32 -19.09
C ILE A 354 -6.75 9.71 -18.57
N SER A 355 -6.78 10.72 -19.43
CA SER A 355 -6.53 12.13 -19.10
C SER A 355 -7.74 13.01 -19.42
N GLY A 356 -7.89 14.13 -18.70
CA GLY A 356 -8.85 15.19 -19.05
C GLY A 356 -10.31 14.97 -18.62
N LEU A 357 -10.60 14.03 -17.71
CA LEU A 357 -11.93 13.87 -17.12
C LEU A 357 -12.10 14.77 -15.88
N ALA A 358 -13.21 15.50 -15.80
CA ALA A 358 -13.59 16.23 -14.59
C ALA A 358 -13.86 15.26 -13.41
N PRO A 359 -13.85 15.70 -12.15
CA PRO A 359 -14.24 14.87 -11.01
C PRO A 359 -15.66 14.30 -11.16
N GLY A 360 -15.84 12.99 -10.99
CA GLY A 360 -17.13 12.32 -11.16
C GLY A 360 -17.03 10.81 -11.34
N SER A 361 -18.17 10.14 -11.39
CA SER A 361 -18.26 8.71 -11.74
C SER A 361 -18.73 8.56 -13.17
N TYR A 362 -17.97 7.83 -13.98
CA TYR A 362 -18.18 7.69 -15.41
C TYR A 362 -18.30 6.23 -15.78
N ASN A 363 -19.19 5.93 -16.71
CA ASN A 363 -19.18 4.65 -17.42
C ASN A 363 -18.27 4.80 -18.64
N ALA A 364 -17.18 4.05 -18.65
CA ALA A 364 -16.33 3.89 -19.84
C ALA A 364 -16.71 2.63 -20.60
N THR A 365 -16.65 2.72 -21.91
CA THR A 365 -16.60 1.56 -22.80
C THR A 365 -15.18 1.41 -23.32
N VAL A 366 -14.64 0.21 -23.21
CA VAL A 366 -13.38 -0.15 -23.88
C VAL A 366 -13.75 -0.87 -25.17
N THR A 367 -13.31 -0.35 -26.30
CA THR A 367 -13.48 -1.01 -27.60
C THR A 367 -12.11 -1.46 -28.08
N ILE A 368 -12.02 -2.74 -28.44
CA ILE A 368 -10.83 -3.38 -28.98
C ILE A 368 -11.16 -3.75 -30.41
N THR A 369 -10.35 -3.30 -31.36
CA THR A 369 -10.51 -3.61 -32.78
C THR A 369 -9.46 -4.62 -33.20
N ASP A 370 -9.90 -5.80 -33.63
CA ASP A 370 -9.04 -6.84 -34.17
C ASP A 370 -9.29 -7.08 -35.67
N LEU A 371 -8.53 -8.01 -36.26
CA LEU A 371 -8.63 -8.36 -37.68
C LEU A 371 -9.98 -8.97 -38.08
N ASN A 372 -10.82 -9.35 -37.12
CA ASN A 372 -12.16 -9.89 -37.31
C ASN A 372 -13.27 -8.86 -36.99
N GLY A 373 -12.93 -7.63 -36.59
CA GLY A 373 -13.87 -6.52 -36.38
C GLY A 373 -13.71 -5.78 -35.04
N GLU A 374 -14.62 -4.84 -34.77
CA GLU A 374 -14.71 -4.16 -33.47
C GLU A 374 -15.40 -5.05 -32.42
N PHE A 375 -14.77 -5.21 -31.27
CA PHE A 375 -15.32 -5.84 -30.08
C PHE A 375 -15.37 -4.81 -28.95
N THR A 376 -16.57 -4.51 -28.44
CA THR A 376 -16.72 -3.67 -27.25
C THR A 376 -16.74 -4.54 -26.01
N SER A 377 -15.80 -4.26 -25.12
CA SER A 377 -15.41 -5.11 -24.03
C SER A 377 -15.69 -4.43 -22.70
N ALA A 378 -16.91 -4.66 -22.21
CA ALA A 378 -17.39 -4.25 -20.90
C ALA A 378 -17.52 -2.73 -20.66
N SER A 379 -18.50 -2.40 -19.80
CA SER A 379 -18.62 -1.10 -19.17
C SER A 379 -17.78 -1.09 -17.90
N LEU A 380 -16.87 -0.12 -17.76
CA LEU A 380 -16.05 0.08 -16.57
C LEU A 380 -16.51 1.33 -15.83
N SER A 381 -16.68 1.24 -14.51
CA SER A 381 -16.91 2.42 -13.67
C SER A 381 -15.58 3.11 -13.34
N ILE A 382 -15.39 4.31 -13.90
CA ILE A 382 -14.27 5.19 -13.58
C ILE A 382 -14.77 6.25 -12.60
N ASN A 383 -14.40 6.12 -11.33
CA ASN A 383 -14.52 7.22 -10.38
C ASN A 383 -13.24 8.06 -10.39
N THR A 384 -13.36 9.33 -10.78
CA THR A 384 -12.31 10.37 -10.72
C THR A 384 -12.50 11.33 -9.54
N ALA A 385 -13.59 11.20 -8.78
CA ALA A 385 -13.77 11.95 -7.54
C ALA A 385 -13.02 11.24 -6.40
N PHE A 386 -11.95 11.86 -5.92
CA PHE A 386 -11.31 11.44 -4.68
C PHE A 386 -12.13 11.99 -3.51
N THR A 387 -12.30 11.18 -2.47
CA THR A 387 -12.82 11.68 -1.20
C THR A 387 -11.65 12.20 -0.36
N VAL A 388 -11.87 13.28 0.40
CA VAL A 388 -10.87 13.76 1.35
C VAL A 388 -10.52 12.66 2.36
N GLY A 389 -9.23 12.40 2.55
CA GLY A 389 -8.72 11.34 3.41
C GLY A 389 -8.83 9.91 2.83
N GLN A 390 -9.29 9.74 1.59
CA GLN A 390 -9.43 8.42 0.98
C GLN A 390 -8.09 7.67 0.93
N GLY A 391 -8.09 6.44 1.44
CA GLY A 391 -6.90 5.59 1.50
C GLY A 391 -6.11 5.69 2.81
N SER A 392 -6.51 6.55 3.76
CA SER A 392 -5.92 6.62 5.09
C SER A 392 -6.81 5.99 6.15
N VAL A 393 -6.21 5.27 7.10
CA VAL A 393 -6.87 4.88 8.36
C VAL A 393 -7.19 6.08 9.26
N CYS A 394 -6.57 7.23 8.98
CA CYS A 394 -6.78 8.50 9.67
C CYS A 394 -7.49 9.52 8.75
N SER A 395 -8.40 9.04 7.90
CA SER A 395 -9.15 9.85 6.94
C SER A 395 -9.84 11.07 7.57
N GLN A 396 -10.37 10.91 8.78
CA GLN A 396 -11.03 11.99 9.53
C GLN A 396 -10.10 13.18 9.79
N ASN A 397 -8.80 12.97 9.99
CA ASN A 397 -7.85 14.06 10.24
C ASN A 397 -7.64 14.93 9.00
N PHE A 398 -7.61 14.32 7.81
CA PHE A 398 -7.59 15.05 6.54
C PHE A 398 -8.87 15.84 6.33
N VAL A 399 -10.03 15.24 6.64
CA VAL A 399 -11.33 15.91 6.57
C VAL A 399 -11.40 17.11 7.53
N GLU A 400 -10.89 16.96 8.75
CA GLU A 400 -10.82 18.05 9.72
C GLU A 400 -9.91 19.20 9.27
N ALA A 401 -8.74 18.90 8.70
CA ALA A 401 -7.86 19.92 8.14
C ALA A 401 -8.50 20.64 6.95
N TYR A 402 -9.14 19.88 6.06
CA TYR A 402 -9.89 20.42 4.93
C TYR A 402 -11.01 21.38 5.37
N ASN A 403 -11.81 20.95 6.34
CA ASN A 403 -12.89 21.76 6.89
C ASN A 403 -12.37 22.99 7.65
N ARG A 404 -11.24 22.87 8.35
CA ARG A 404 -10.64 23.97 9.12
C ARG A 404 -10.12 25.09 8.23
N LYS A 405 -9.49 24.77 7.10
CA LYS A 405 -8.95 25.77 6.15
C LYS A 405 -10.03 26.28 5.17
N GLY A 406 -11.04 25.47 4.90
CA GLY A 406 -12.19 25.82 4.08
C GLY A 406 -12.16 25.14 2.71
N ALA A 407 -13.25 24.45 2.39
CA ALA A 407 -13.40 23.67 1.15
C ALA A 407 -13.17 24.48 -0.13
N THR A 408 -13.70 25.70 -0.18
CA THR A 408 -13.54 26.62 -1.33
C THR A 408 -12.09 27.10 -1.48
N THR A 409 -11.37 27.22 -0.38
CA THR A 409 -9.99 27.72 -0.35
C THR A 409 -9.01 26.68 -0.87
N LEU A 410 -9.18 25.43 -0.45
CA LEU A 410 -8.30 24.32 -0.82
C LEU A 410 -8.65 23.70 -2.19
N GLY A 411 -9.93 23.73 -2.55
CA GLY A 411 -10.41 23.09 -3.77
C GLY A 411 -10.61 21.59 -3.62
N GLN A 412 -10.48 20.85 -4.72
CA GLN A 412 -10.78 19.42 -4.78
C GLN A 412 -9.53 18.56 -4.49
N PRO A 413 -9.68 17.41 -3.83
CA PRO A 413 -8.58 16.46 -3.66
C PRO A 413 -8.18 15.82 -5.00
N ASN A 414 -6.88 15.70 -5.24
CA ASN A 414 -6.33 15.26 -6.53
C ASN A 414 -5.82 13.82 -6.54
N ASP A 415 -5.55 13.24 -5.37
CA ASP A 415 -5.02 11.88 -5.21
C ASP A 415 -5.50 11.23 -3.92
N LEU A 416 -5.29 9.92 -3.79
CA LEU A 416 -5.34 9.21 -2.50
C LEU A 416 -4.26 9.72 -1.55
N VAL A 417 -4.43 9.45 -0.27
CA VAL A 417 -3.40 9.72 0.75
C VAL A 417 -2.14 8.90 0.44
N LYS A 418 -0.99 9.58 0.37
CA LYS A 418 0.32 9.00 0.06
C LYS A 418 1.24 9.06 1.27
N GLN A 419 2.13 8.08 1.40
CA GLN A 419 3.22 8.13 2.38
C GLN A 419 4.46 8.78 1.77
N TRP A 420 5.13 9.65 2.53
CA TRP A 420 6.40 10.25 2.13
C TRP A 420 7.57 9.33 2.50
N GLY A 421 7.92 8.42 1.58
CA GLY A 421 8.96 7.43 1.82
C GLY A 421 8.68 6.60 3.09
N SER A 422 9.71 6.35 3.89
CA SER A 422 9.61 5.63 5.17
C SER A 422 9.43 6.54 6.40
N SER A 423 9.13 7.83 6.20
CA SER A 423 9.11 8.82 7.29
C SER A 423 7.92 8.69 8.27
N GLY A 424 6.90 7.91 7.93
CA GLY A 424 5.64 7.88 8.67
C GLY A 424 4.74 9.11 8.43
N VAL A 425 5.17 10.08 7.62
CA VAL A 425 4.32 11.20 7.20
C VAL A 425 3.51 10.82 5.97
N TYR A 426 2.22 11.09 6.03
CA TYR A 426 1.27 10.94 4.94
C TYR A 426 0.81 12.31 4.45
N TRP A 427 0.39 12.41 3.19
CA TRP A 427 -0.12 13.65 2.62
C TRP A 427 -1.16 13.43 1.51
N GLN A 428 -1.99 14.43 1.27
CA GLN A 428 -2.97 14.47 0.18
C GLN A 428 -2.90 15.83 -0.54
N PRO A 429 -2.75 15.86 -1.87
CA PRO A 429 -2.77 17.09 -2.66
C PRO A 429 -4.19 17.56 -2.97
N PHE A 430 -4.34 18.88 -3.10
CA PHE A 430 -5.57 19.56 -3.49
C PHE A 430 -5.32 20.53 -4.65
N SER A 431 -6.33 20.79 -5.48
CA SER A 431 -6.26 21.81 -6.53
C SER A 431 -7.58 22.49 -6.84
N GLY A 432 -7.51 23.59 -7.61
CA GLY A 432 -8.69 24.37 -8.01
C GLY A 432 -9.24 25.27 -6.91
N GLY A 433 -8.54 25.36 -5.78
CA GLY A 433 -8.79 26.34 -4.73
C GLY A 433 -8.06 27.66 -4.98
N THR A 434 -8.38 28.67 -4.20
CA THR A 434 -7.73 30.01 -4.27
C THR A 434 -6.37 30.05 -3.58
N ALA A 435 -5.96 28.99 -2.89
CA ALA A 435 -4.73 28.91 -2.11
C ALA A 435 -3.52 28.32 -2.86
N GLY A 436 -3.58 28.17 -4.19
CA GLY A 436 -2.46 27.67 -4.99
C GLY A 436 -2.20 26.16 -4.84
N GLU A 437 -0.93 25.75 -4.88
CA GLU A 437 -0.57 24.33 -4.70
C GLU A 437 -0.58 23.98 -3.21
N VAL A 438 -1.46 23.07 -2.82
CA VAL A 438 -1.67 22.74 -1.41
C VAL A 438 -1.57 21.24 -1.14
N LYS A 439 -0.90 20.89 -0.04
CA LYS A 439 -0.90 19.53 0.51
C LYS A 439 -1.29 19.55 1.98
N ILE A 440 -2.22 18.66 2.35
CA ILE A 440 -2.51 18.36 3.75
C ILE A 440 -1.63 17.19 4.16
N PHE A 441 -0.90 17.33 5.26
CA PHE A 441 0.00 16.33 5.84
C PHE A 441 -0.54 15.78 7.14
N HIS A 442 -0.31 14.51 7.41
CA HIS A 442 -0.62 13.84 8.66
C HIS A 442 0.52 12.89 9.01
N HIS A 443 1.11 13.02 10.20
CA HIS A 443 2.11 12.08 10.66
C HIS A 443 1.45 10.90 11.38
N GLN A 444 2.00 9.70 11.17
CA GLN A 444 1.69 8.49 11.92
C GLN A 444 3.00 7.90 12.46
N THR A 445 3.07 7.62 13.76
CA THR A 445 4.25 6.98 14.36
C THR A 445 4.44 5.56 13.81
N ALA A 446 5.72 5.19 13.60
CA ALA A 446 6.09 3.89 13.06
C ALA A 446 5.53 2.74 13.91
N GLY A 447 4.83 1.79 13.27
CA GLY A 447 4.21 0.63 13.93
C GLY A 447 2.68 0.57 13.84
N GLY A 448 2.00 1.59 13.30
CA GLY A 448 0.58 1.52 12.89
C GLY A 448 -0.44 1.37 14.02
N THR A 449 -0.03 1.26 15.28
CA THR A 449 -0.89 1.06 16.46
C THR A 449 -1.31 2.36 17.14
N THR A 450 -0.80 3.51 16.69
CA THR A 450 -1.14 4.80 17.28
C THR A 450 -2.56 5.18 16.89
N PRO A 451 -3.47 5.46 17.83
CA PRO A 451 -4.79 5.98 17.49
C PRO A 451 -4.64 7.28 16.70
N CYS A 452 -5.55 7.51 15.75
CA CYS A 452 -5.57 8.65 14.82
C CYS A 452 -5.85 10.00 15.51
N ASN A 453 -5.16 10.28 16.61
CA ASN A 453 -5.35 11.43 17.47
C ASN A 453 -4.45 12.62 17.07
N MET A 454 -3.54 12.40 16.11
CA MET A 454 -2.69 13.46 15.56
C MET A 454 -3.43 14.20 14.45
N ARG A 455 -3.49 15.52 14.53
CA ARG A 455 -4.18 16.32 13.51
C ARG A 455 -3.42 16.29 12.18
N ALA A 456 -4.13 16.59 11.10
CA ALA A 456 -3.51 16.87 9.81
C ALA A 456 -3.34 18.38 9.63
N PHE A 457 -2.34 18.80 8.86
CA PHE A 457 -1.92 20.19 8.70
C PHE A 457 -1.66 20.52 7.25
N GLU A 458 -2.14 21.68 6.84
CA GLU A 458 -1.99 22.21 5.50
C GLU A 458 -0.66 22.96 5.32
N VAL A 459 0.04 22.72 4.21
CA VAL A 459 1.19 23.49 3.74
C VAL A 459 1.00 23.79 2.26
N GLN A 460 1.23 25.05 1.85
CA GLN A 460 0.97 25.53 0.50
C GLN A 460 2.15 26.32 -0.10
N ASP A 461 2.07 26.54 -1.41
CA ASP A 461 2.85 27.48 -2.20
C ASP A 461 4.38 27.38 -2.01
N GLU A 462 5.09 28.51 -1.94
CA GLU A 462 6.56 28.57 -1.89
C GLU A 462 7.14 27.91 -0.62
N ILE A 463 6.35 27.85 0.45
CA ILE A 463 6.73 27.13 1.68
C ILE A 463 6.73 25.62 1.41
N LEU A 464 5.70 25.12 0.73
CA LEU A 464 5.60 23.71 0.37
C LEU A 464 6.74 23.29 -0.56
N GLU A 465 7.06 24.12 -1.55
CA GLU A 465 8.18 23.88 -2.46
C GLU A 465 9.52 23.84 -1.72
N HIS A 466 9.81 24.86 -0.90
CA HIS A 466 11.06 24.91 -0.11
C HIS A 466 11.19 23.73 0.85
N TYR A 467 10.11 23.40 1.57
CA TYR A 467 10.06 22.25 2.46
C TYR A 467 10.37 20.94 1.72
N THR A 468 9.79 20.77 0.53
CA THR A 468 10.05 19.60 -0.33
C THR A 468 11.53 19.55 -0.75
N ASN A 469 12.11 20.68 -1.13
CA ASN A 469 13.51 20.79 -1.54
C ASN A 469 14.51 20.50 -0.42
N LEU A 470 14.17 20.82 0.84
CA LEU A 470 14.96 20.43 2.02
C LEU A 470 14.94 18.92 2.30
N GLY A 471 14.13 18.14 1.58
CA GLY A 471 13.90 16.71 1.82
C GLY A 471 12.61 16.43 2.60
N GLY A 472 11.76 17.44 2.81
CA GLY A 472 10.46 17.29 3.45
C GLY A 472 10.55 16.67 4.86
N PRO A 473 9.72 15.66 5.17
CA PRO A 473 9.71 15.00 6.49
C PRO A 473 11.02 14.35 6.92
N THR A 474 11.92 14.03 5.98
CA THR A 474 13.23 13.43 6.30
C THR A 474 14.31 14.48 6.55
N SER A 475 13.99 15.76 6.39
CA SER A 475 14.87 16.87 6.74
C SER A 475 14.93 17.08 8.26
N TYR A 476 15.79 18.01 8.69
CA TYR A 476 15.88 18.41 10.09
C TYR A 476 14.59 19.04 10.65
N LEU A 477 13.70 19.53 9.77
CA LEU A 477 12.41 20.11 10.17
C LEU A 477 11.40 19.03 10.60
N GLY A 478 11.47 17.83 10.04
CA GLY A 478 10.51 16.76 10.35
C GLY A 478 9.08 17.08 9.88
N ALA A 479 8.08 16.42 10.48
CA ALA A 479 6.68 16.56 10.10
C ALA A 479 6.10 17.96 10.40
N PRO A 480 5.08 18.42 9.63
CA PRO A 480 4.36 19.66 9.95
C PRO A 480 3.56 19.55 11.26
N THR A 481 3.47 20.65 12.01
CA THR A 481 2.80 20.73 13.32
C THR A 481 1.79 21.89 13.42
N SER A 482 1.63 22.67 12.34
CA SER A 482 0.61 23.70 12.17
C SER A 482 0.18 23.79 10.70
N ASP A 483 -1.01 24.35 10.46
CA ASP A 483 -1.32 24.87 9.12
C ASP A 483 -0.50 26.12 8.82
N GLN A 484 -0.53 26.58 7.57
CA GLN A 484 -0.02 27.89 7.23
C GLN A 484 -0.79 29.00 7.95
N LEU A 485 -0.02 29.83 8.66
CA LEU A 485 -0.46 30.93 9.49
C LEU A 485 -0.67 32.19 8.65
N ALA A 486 -1.43 33.15 9.21
CA ALA A 486 -1.69 34.44 8.55
C ALA A 486 -0.44 35.25 8.24
N THR A 487 0.68 34.98 8.93
CA THR A 487 2.00 35.58 8.68
C THR A 487 2.80 34.88 7.59
N SER A 488 2.17 34.02 6.78
CA SER A 488 2.81 33.14 5.79
C SER A 488 3.94 32.32 6.42
N GLN A 489 3.61 31.60 7.49
CA GLN A 489 4.53 30.74 8.20
C GLN A 489 3.90 29.37 8.44
N SER A 490 4.67 28.29 8.31
CA SER A 490 4.28 26.94 8.69
C SER A 490 5.29 26.35 9.66
N ASN A 491 4.80 25.71 10.72
CA ASN A 491 5.63 25.14 11.78
C ASN A 491 5.80 23.63 11.59
N PHE A 492 6.95 23.14 12.02
CA PHE A 492 7.37 21.74 11.93
C PHE A 492 7.99 21.29 13.27
N VAL A 493 8.21 19.99 13.43
CA VAL A 493 8.77 19.40 14.66
C VAL A 493 10.12 20.03 15.04
N GLY A 494 10.98 20.32 14.06
CA GLY A 494 12.34 20.81 14.25
C GLY A 494 12.55 22.30 13.98
N GLY A 495 11.52 23.02 13.50
CA GLY A 495 11.66 24.43 13.15
C GLY A 495 10.39 25.03 12.54
N TYR A 496 10.55 26.17 11.86
CA TYR A 496 9.50 26.76 11.05
C TYR A 496 10.06 27.30 9.72
N ILE A 497 9.17 27.44 8.74
CA ILE A 497 9.46 28.12 7.48
C ILE A 497 8.53 29.33 7.39
N SER A 498 9.07 30.50 7.05
CA SER A 498 8.30 31.71 6.79
C SER A 498 8.56 32.28 5.39
N TRP A 499 7.58 33.01 4.87
CA TRP A 499 7.66 33.70 3.59
C TRP A 499 7.43 35.21 3.79
N ASN A 500 8.42 36.02 3.41
CA ASN A 500 8.40 37.48 3.50
C ASN A 500 8.83 38.14 2.18
N GLY A 501 8.50 37.51 1.05
CA GLY A 501 9.02 37.83 -0.29
C GLY A 501 10.09 36.83 -0.76
N SER A 502 10.69 36.10 0.17
CA SER A 502 11.44 34.87 -0.09
C SER A 502 11.26 33.89 1.08
N THR A 503 11.46 32.60 0.81
CA THR A 503 11.29 31.55 1.82
C THR A 503 12.52 31.44 2.71
N HIS A 504 12.30 31.36 4.03
CA HIS A 504 13.35 31.23 5.04
C HIS A 504 13.00 30.14 6.06
N ASP A 505 13.93 29.24 6.35
CA ASP A 505 13.79 28.18 7.35
C ASP A 505 14.62 28.47 8.62
N TYR A 506 14.05 28.14 9.77
CA TYR A 506 14.64 28.38 11.09
C TYR A 506 14.54 27.13 11.95
N ALA A 507 15.65 26.68 12.54
CA ALA A 507 15.66 25.58 13.49
C ALA A 507 15.27 26.03 14.91
N TRP A 508 14.62 25.14 15.65
CA TRP A 508 14.41 25.33 17.08
C TRP A 508 15.73 25.32 17.87
N PRO A 509 15.84 26.01 19.02
CA PRO A 509 17.01 25.93 19.89
C PRO A 509 17.26 24.49 20.35
N THR A 510 18.53 24.08 20.37
CA THR A 510 18.96 22.76 20.87
C THR A 510 19.65 22.84 22.23
N THR A 511 19.99 24.04 22.70
CA THR A 511 20.62 24.33 23.99
C THR A 511 19.77 25.30 24.78
N PHE A 512 19.65 25.09 26.09
CA PHE A 512 18.74 25.84 26.97
C PHE A 512 19.48 26.30 28.23
N SER A 513 19.34 27.58 28.56
CA SER A 513 19.94 28.22 29.73
C SER A 513 18.91 28.48 30.85
N GLY A 514 17.63 28.57 30.48
CA GLY A 514 16.49 28.70 31.39
C GLY A 514 15.57 27.49 31.33
N TRP A 515 14.27 27.74 31.17
CA TRP A 515 13.28 26.70 30.93
C TRP A 515 13.22 26.37 29.44
N LYS A 516 13.34 25.09 29.10
CA LYS A 516 12.93 24.59 27.78
C LYS A 516 11.41 24.54 27.74
N VAL A 517 10.81 25.42 26.94
CA VAL A 517 9.35 25.51 26.80
C VAL A 517 8.94 24.98 25.44
N GLN A 518 8.05 23.99 25.44
CA GLN A 518 7.54 23.35 24.24
C GLN A 518 6.02 23.51 24.17
N TYR A 519 5.52 24.13 23.10
CA TYR A 519 4.10 24.33 22.85
C TYR A 519 3.58 23.31 21.86
N PHE A 520 2.41 22.73 22.11
CA PHE A 520 1.79 21.71 21.27
C PHE A 520 0.38 22.14 20.86
N SER A 521 0.03 21.92 19.59
CA SER A 521 -1.26 22.27 19.00
C SER A 521 -2.43 21.32 19.35
N ASN A 522 -2.23 20.46 20.34
CA ASN A 522 -3.20 19.51 20.86
C ASN A 522 -3.12 19.46 22.39
N ALA A 523 -4.15 18.97 23.05
CA ALA A 523 -4.22 18.93 24.50
C ALA A 523 -3.30 17.88 25.14
N ASN A 524 -2.69 16.95 24.40
CA ASN A 524 -2.09 15.73 24.96
C ASN A 524 -0.58 15.59 24.68
N LEU A 525 0.13 16.68 24.33
CA LEU A 525 1.57 16.69 24.03
C LEU A 525 1.99 15.74 22.88
N GLN A 526 1.09 15.47 21.93
CA GLN A 526 1.35 14.57 20.79
C GLN A 526 1.85 15.33 19.55
N SER A 527 2.27 14.61 18.51
CA SER A 527 2.64 15.16 17.18
C SER A 527 3.88 16.08 17.13
N GLY A 528 4.66 16.16 18.21
CA GLY A 528 5.80 17.08 18.31
C GLY A 528 5.38 18.55 18.54
N PRO A 529 6.32 19.40 19.01
CA PRO A 529 6.01 20.77 19.35
C PRO A 529 5.79 21.64 18.10
N SER A 530 4.84 22.56 18.19
CA SER A 530 4.67 23.65 17.21
C SER A 530 5.62 24.81 17.44
N LEU A 531 6.25 24.87 18.62
CA LEU A 531 7.24 25.87 18.99
C LEU A 531 8.08 25.37 20.16
N VAL A 532 9.39 25.61 20.09
CA VAL A 532 10.33 25.36 21.18
C VAL A 532 11.11 26.64 21.47
N LYS A 533 11.22 27.00 22.75
CA LYS A 533 11.89 28.22 23.22
C LYS A 533 12.75 27.95 24.45
N ASP A 534 13.78 28.77 24.61
CA ASP A 534 14.53 28.93 25.85
C ASP A 534 13.99 30.16 26.60
N GLU A 535 13.35 29.95 27.75
CA GLU A 535 12.82 31.03 28.58
C GLU A 535 13.73 31.28 29.79
N VAL A 536 14.53 32.34 29.69
CA VAL A 536 15.43 32.79 30.74
C VAL A 536 14.68 33.74 31.67
N SER A 537 14.43 33.31 32.91
CA SER A 537 13.87 34.17 33.96
C SER A 537 14.82 35.34 34.27
N THR A 538 14.29 36.54 34.51
CA THR A 538 15.06 37.70 35.01
C THR A 538 15.68 37.45 36.39
N ALA A 539 15.24 36.41 37.10
CA ALA A 539 15.92 35.81 38.24
C ALA A 539 16.48 34.45 37.79
N SER A 540 17.68 34.48 37.20
CA SER A 540 18.32 33.36 36.49
C SER A 540 18.38 32.03 37.26
N ASN A 541 18.27 32.05 38.60
CA ASN A 541 18.31 30.88 39.47
C ASN A 541 16.97 30.51 40.14
N SER A 542 15.82 31.09 39.77
CA SER A 542 14.53 30.65 40.32
C SER A 542 13.84 29.60 39.44
N LEU A 543 13.23 28.60 40.08
CA LEU A 543 12.26 27.68 39.47
C LEU A 543 10.86 28.29 39.36
N ASP A 544 10.61 29.40 40.04
CA ASP A 544 9.29 30.02 40.08
C ASP A 544 8.94 30.60 38.71
N PHE A 545 7.71 30.32 38.26
CA PHE A 545 7.14 30.97 37.11
C PHE A 545 5.63 31.11 37.25
N SER A 546 5.11 32.15 36.61
CA SER A 546 3.67 32.41 36.55
C SER A 546 3.33 32.84 35.14
N TYR A 547 2.45 32.09 34.50
CA TYR A 547 1.81 32.48 33.26
C TYR A 547 0.35 32.81 33.52
N ASN A 548 -0.03 33.97 33.02
CA ASN A 548 -1.42 34.38 32.97
C ASN A 548 -1.80 34.58 31.49
N TRP A 549 -2.63 33.67 30.98
CA TRP A 549 -3.13 33.65 29.61
C TRP A 549 -4.57 34.17 29.51
N THR A 550 -5.00 35.08 30.40
CA THR A 550 -6.33 35.72 30.32
C THR A 550 -6.54 36.40 28.96
N ASN A 551 -5.47 36.93 28.35
CA ASN A 551 -5.44 37.33 26.95
C ASN A 551 -4.47 36.44 26.15
N TRP A 552 -4.82 35.16 26.03
CA TRP A 552 -3.97 34.14 25.39
C TRP A 552 -3.57 34.50 23.94
N GLN A 553 -4.39 35.26 23.23
CA GLN A 553 -4.10 35.74 21.87
C GLN A 553 -2.91 36.71 21.83
N ALA A 554 -2.70 37.47 22.91
CA ALA A 554 -1.55 38.35 23.08
C ALA A 554 -0.36 37.67 23.80
N ALA A 555 -0.61 36.59 24.55
CA ALA A 555 0.38 35.91 25.38
C ALA A 555 0.99 34.65 24.72
N LEU A 556 0.33 34.07 23.71
CA LEU A 556 0.98 33.09 22.84
C LEU A 556 1.97 33.83 21.93
N PRO A 557 3.16 33.26 21.70
CA PRO A 557 4.11 33.77 20.70
C PRO A 557 3.42 34.02 19.36
N GLN A 558 3.76 35.14 18.69
CA GLN A 558 3.24 35.46 17.36
C GLN A 558 3.32 34.22 16.45
N GLY A 559 2.19 33.87 15.83
CA GLY A 559 2.09 32.72 14.93
C GLY A 559 1.43 31.46 15.52
N LEU A 560 0.98 31.44 16.77
CA LEU A 560 0.22 30.29 17.29
C LEU A 560 -1.27 30.64 17.47
N SER A 561 -2.12 30.23 16.53
CA SER A 561 -3.58 30.42 16.62
C SER A 561 -4.28 29.16 17.17
N PHE A 562 -4.08 28.84 18.44
CA PHE A 562 -4.76 27.71 19.08
C PHE A 562 -6.13 28.14 19.60
N ILE A 563 -7.16 27.96 18.76
CA ILE A 563 -8.52 28.42 19.06
C ILE A 563 -9.05 27.74 20.34
N ASN A 564 -8.72 26.45 20.59
CA ASN A 564 -8.98 25.69 21.82
C ASN A 564 -8.06 24.45 21.91
N ASN A 565 -7.84 23.92 23.12
CA ASN A 565 -7.17 22.63 23.40
C ASN A 565 -5.70 22.54 22.94
N TRP A 566 -4.79 23.07 23.74
CA TRP A 566 -3.33 23.00 23.55
C TRP A 566 -2.64 22.56 24.85
N SER A 567 -1.38 22.15 24.75
CA SER A 567 -0.58 21.78 25.91
C SER A 567 0.82 22.36 25.85
N VAL A 568 1.44 22.51 27.02
CA VAL A 568 2.81 22.99 27.15
C VAL A 568 3.60 22.03 28.02
N SER A 569 4.83 21.74 27.62
CA SER A 569 5.82 21.07 28.47
C SER A 569 6.93 22.06 28.80
N LEU A 570 7.23 22.19 30.09
CA LEU A 570 8.34 22.96 30.61
C LEU A 570 9.34 22.00 31.23
N GLU A 571 10.60 22.08 30.82
CA GLU A 571 11.68 21.23 31.33
C GLU A 571 12.88 22.07 31.76
N ARG A 572 13.43 21.76 32.94
CA ARG A 572 14.68 22.36 33.43
C ARG A 572 15.37 21.43 34.42
N THR A 573 16.69 21.33 34.33
CA THR A 573 17.50 20.70 35.39
C THR A 573 17.85 21.75 36.42
N TYR A 574 17.57 21.47 37.69
CA TYR A 574 17.87 22.36 38.81
C TYR A 574 18.67 21.66 39.89
N THR A 575 19.61 22.38 40.52
CA THR A 575 20.42 21.83 41.61
C THR A 575 19.79 22.23 42.95
N PHE A 576 19.21 21.26 43.65
CA PHE A 576 18.65 21.45 44.99
C PHE A 576 19.73 21.23 46.06
N ALA A 577 19.84 22.14 47.02
CA ALA A 577 20.64 21.92 48.22
C ALA A 577 19.93 20.94 49.17
N ALA A 578 20.63 20.51 50.23
CA ALA A 578 19.99 19.72 51.27
C ALA A 578 18.91 20.54 51.98
N GLY A 579 17.67 20.05 52.00
CA GLY A 579 16.52 20.77 52.52
C GLY A 579 15.20 20.06 52.21
N ASN A 580 14.15 20.46 52.93
CA ASN A 580 12.78 20.11 52.56
C ASN A 580 12.26 21.21 51.63
N TYR A 581 11.69 20.86 50.49
CA TYR A 581 11.17 21.81 49.51
C TYR A 581 9.70 21.54 49.29
N LYS A 582 8.88 22.57 49.44
CA LYS A 582 7.47 22.60 49.15
C LYS A 582 7.25 23.13 47.74
N PHE A 583 6.69 22.30 46.90
CA PHE A 583 6.29 22.64 45.54
C PHE A 583 4.81 22.97 45.57
N SER A 584 4.47 24.20 45.25
CA SER A 584 3.09 24.67 45.16
C SER A 584 2.76 25.01 43.72
N PHE A 585 1.70 24.41 43.22
CA PHE A 585 1.14 24.68 41.90
C PHE A 585 -0.25 25.28 42.08
N CYS A 586 -0.61 26.27 41.27
CA CYS A 586 -1.98 26.76 41.15
C CYS A 586 -2.37 26.87 39.67
N GLY A 587 -3.52 26.32 39.30
CA GLY A 587 -3.99 26.39 37.92
C GLY A 587 -5.45 25.96 37.78
N ASP A 588 -6.03 26.30 36.65
CA ASP A 588 -7.43 26.08 36.27
C ASP A 588 -7.57 25.11 35.07
N ALA A 589 -6.51 24.33 34.82
CA ALA A 589 -6.47 23.30 33.79
C ALA A 589 -5.65 22.09 34.28
N GLY A 590 -5.50 21.07 33.43
CA GLY A 590 -4.79 19.85 33.82
C GLY A 590 -3.30 20.10 34.00
N VAL A 591 -2.70 19.50 35.03
CA VAL A 591 -1.25 19.58 35.28
C VAL A 591 -0.65 18.23 35.64
N LYS A 592 0.59 18.01 35.23
CA LYS A 592 1.49 17.02 35.83
C LYS A 592 2.83 17.64 36.22
N LEU A 593 3.34 17.26 37.39
CA LEU A 593 4.69 17.61 37.86
C LEU A 593 5.52 16.34 38.00
N TYR A 594 6.69 16.35 37.40
CA TYR A 594 7.69 15.32 37.53
C TYR A 594 8.95 15.88 38.18
N LEU A 595 9.47 15.16 39.18
CA LEU A 595 10.78 15.41 39.79
C LEU A 595 11.63 14.16 39.59
N ASN A 596 12.80 14.32 38.99
CA ASN A 596 13.70 13.21 38.66
C ASN A 596 12.98 12.06 37.90
N HIS A 597 12.15 12.44 36.93
CA HIS A 597 11.30 11.54 36.12
C HIS A 597 10.15 10.83 36.89
N ALA A 598 10.05 10.97 38.20
CA ALA A 598 8.93 10.45 38.98
C ALA A 598 7.75 11.43 38.96
N LEU A 599 6.55 10.92 38.69
CA LEU A 599 5.30 11.69 38.72
C LEU A 599 4.91 11.98 40.18
N ILE A 600 4.92 13.25 40.56
CA ILE A 600 4.65 13.70 41.94
C ILE A 600 3.24 14.27 42.09
N ILE A 601 2.80 15.05 41.10
CA ILE A 601 1.45 15.59 41.03
C ILE A 601 0.84 15.12 39.71
N ASP A 602 -0.28 14.41 39.78
CA ASP A 602 -1.14 14.11 38.62
C ASP A 602 -2.52 14.71 38.86
N GLN A 603 -2.79 15.84 38.24
CA GLN A 603 -4.09 16.48 38.23
C GLN A 603 -4.49 16.71 36.77
N SER A 604 -4.49 15.64 35.99
CA SER A 604 -4.80 15.65 34.56
C SER A 604 -6.28 15.89 34.22
N GLN A 605 -7.18 15.91 35.21
CA GLN A 605 -8.62 16.12 35.03
C GLN A 605 -9.02 17.58 35.30
N LEU A 606 -9.93 18.10 34.48
CA LEU A 606 -10.37 19.51 34.43
C LEU A 606 -11.04 19.97 35.73
N GLN A 607 -10.61 21.11 36.28
CA GLN A 607 -11.18 21.68 37.52
C GLN A 607 -11.19 23.22 37.49
N SER A 608 -12.03 23.82 38.34
CA SER A 608 -11.90 25.23 38.74
C SER A 608 -10.50 25.51 39.29
N LEU A 609 -10.05 26.79 39.28
CA LEU A 609 -8.75 27.20 39.83
C LEU A 609 -8.48 26.54 41.20
N ASN A 610 -7.52 25.63 41.23
CA ASN A 610 -7.13 24.87 42.41
C ASN A 610 -5.63 24.95 42.60
N CYS A 611 -5.21 24.89 43.87
CA CYS A 611 -3.81 24.84 44.25
C CYS A 611 -3.47 23.49 44.87
N TYR A 612 -2.38 22.90 44.42
CA TYR A 612 -1.85 21.63 44.91
C TYR A 612 -0.46 21.84 45.47
N GLU A 613 -0.16 21.16 46.57
CA GLU A 613 1.11 21.28 47.25
C GLU A 613 1.68 19.90 47.54
N THR A 614 2.99 19.75 47.38
CA THR A 614 3.73 18.54 47.73
C THR A 614 5.08 18.95 48.32
N SER A 615 5.73 18.03 49.05
CA SER A 615 7.04 18.30 49.65
C SER A 615 8.03 17.20 49.27
N GLN A 616 9.25 17.61 48.92
CA GLN A 616 10.37 16.72 48.62
C GLN A 616 11.56 17.09 49.49
N THR A 617 12.14 16.10 50.15
CA THR A 617 13.36 16.27 50.93
C THR A 617 14.57 15.81 50.14
N TYR A 618 15.60 16.64 50.07
CA TYR A 618 16.92 16.29 49.57
C TYR A 618 17.90 16.30 50.74
N THR A 619 18.68 15.23 50.90
CA THR A 619 19.66 15.10 51.99
C THR A 619 21.05 15.59 51.61
N THR A 620 21.32 15.75 50.33
CA THR A 620 22.58 16.22 49.76
C THR A 620 22.31 17.11 48.55
N LEU A 621 23.34 17.81 48.08
CA LEU A 621 23.27 18.59 46.84
C LEU A 621 22.91 17.66 45.67
N THR A 622 21.74 17.86 45.08
CA THR A 622 21.17 16.94 44.09
C THR A 622 20.73 17.70 42.84
N GLN A 623 21.22 17.29 41.66
CA GLN A 623 20.68 17.75 40.39
C GLN A 623 19.40 16.96 40.07
N VAL A 624 18.33 17.69 39.79
CA VAL A 624 17.00 17.13 39.58
C VAL A 624 16.43 17.68 38.28
N PRO A 625 16.12 16.81 37.30
CA PRO A 625 15.25 17.16 36.18
C PRO A 625 13.85 17.48 36.70
N VAL A 626 13.40 18.71 36.48
CA VAL A 626 12.04 19.18 36.78
C VAL A 626 11.28 19.30 35.46
N LYS A 627 10.14 18.62 35.38
CA LYS A 627 9.23 18.72 34.22
C LYS A 627 7.84 19.07 34.69
N LEU A 628 7.27 20.10 34.08
CA LEU A 628 5.86 20.45 34.23
C LEU A 628 5.14 20.26 32.89
N GLU A 629 3.97 19.65 32.93
CA GLU A 629 3.09 19.51 31.79
C GLU A 629 1.77 20.20 32.10
N TYR A 630 1.34 21.11 31.24
CA TYR A 630 0.09 21.84 31.35
C TYR A 630 -0.83 21.49 30.17
N TYR A 631 -2.07 21.12 30.48
CA TYR A 631 -3.06 20.58 29.56
C TYR A 631 -4.27 21.53 29.54
N ARG A 632 -4.28 22.47 28.59
CA ARG A 632 -5.34 23.49 28.51
C ARG A 632 -6.59 22.94 27.82
N ASN A 633 -7.76 23.27 28.37
CA ASN A 633 -9.06 23.12 27.73
C ASN A 633 -9.62 24.48 27.24
N SER A 634 -10.91 24.55 26.92
CA SER A 634 -11.55 25.80 26.48
C SER A 634 -11.70 26.89 27.57
N VAL A 635 -11.46 26.57 28.85
CA VAL A 635 -11.71 27.49 29.98
C VAL A 635 -10.46 27.86 30.80
N GLY A 636 -9.40 27.04 30.77
CA GLY A 636 -8.17 27.26 31.54
C GLY A 636 -7.33 28.43 31.01
N GLN A 637 -6.83 29.27 31.93
CA GLN A 637 -6.13 30.53 31.64
C GLN A 637 -4.92 30.77 32.56
N THR A 638 -4.79 30.03 33.66
CA THR A 638 -3.82 30.35 34.71
C THR A 638 -2.90 29.18 35.01
N LEU A 639 -1.60 29.48 35.08
CA LEU A 639 -0.58 28.55 35.55
C LEU A 639 0.41 29.27 36.45
N SER A 640 0.52 28.85 37.70
CA SER A 640 1.54 29.31 38.63
C SER A 640 2.25 28.12 39.26
N PHE A 641 3.57 28.14 39.25
CA PHE A 641 4.41 27.16 39.92
C PHE A 641 5.44 27.88 40.78
N THR A 642 5.48 27.52 42.06
CA THR A 642 6.35 28.13 43.06
C THR A 642 7.02 27.05 43.89
N VAL A 643 8.30 27.23 44.19
CA VAL A 643 9.07 26.33 45.04
C VAL A 643 9.56 27.09 46.26
N THR A 644 9.16 26.62 47.44
CA THR A 644 9.54 27.21 48.72
C THR A 644 10.20 26.15 49.60
N ILE A 645 10.90 26.54 50.65
CA ILE A 645 11.43 25.63 51.66
C ILE A 645 10.49 25.78 52.89
N PRO A 646 9.68 24.77 53.27
CA PRO A 646 8.76 24.92 54.38
C PRO A 646 9.57 25.09 55.67
N GLY A 647 9.47 26.28 56.28
CA GLY A 647 10.19 26.67 57.49
C GLY A 647 11.12 27.88 57.36
N THR A 648 11.38 28.41 56.15
CA THR A 648 12.25 29.58 55.96
C THR A 648 11.56 30.94 56.18
N SER A 649 10.40 30.98 56.85
CA SER A 649 9.90 32.23 57.47
C SER A 649 10.54 32.52 58.84
N SER A 650 11.49 31.70 59.28
CA SER A 650 12.22 31.99 60.52
C SER A 650 13.44 32.83 60.19
N ALA A 651 13.33 34.15 60.37
CA ALA A 651 14.50 35.00 60.47
C ALA A 651 15.47 34.37 61.48
N ILE A 652 16.72 34.13 61.09
CA ILE A 652 17.75 33.78 62.06
C ILE A 652 18.05 35.07 62.82
N ASN A 653 17.52 35.19 64.02
CA ASN A 653 17.73 36.36 64.87
C ASN A 653 19.07 36.24 65.58
N VAL A 654 19.98 37.16 65.31
CA VAL A 654 21.21 37.32 66.08
C VAL A 654 20.87 38.22 67.27
N THR A 655 20.92 37.70 68.51
CA THR A 655 20.43 38.38 69.72
C THR A 655 21.49 38.63 70.81
N LYS A 656 22.76 38.25 70.59
CA LYS A 656 23.89 38.54 71.51
C LYS A 656 25.19 38.84 70.74
N SER A 657 25.89 39.93 71.08
CA SER A 657 27.35 40.01 70.87
C SER A 657 28.04 41.12 71.68
N ASN A 658 29.19 40.75 72.26
CA ASN A 658 30.27 41.69 72.62
C ASN A 658 31.67 41.09 72.38
N ASP A 659 31.86 39.76 72.36
CA ASP A 659 33.11 39.12 71.94
C ASP A 659 32.90 37.65 71.52
N ASP A 660 33.68 37.17 70.56
CA ASP A 660 33.54 35.87 69.88
C ASP A 660 34.08 34.72 70.75
N ASN A 661 33.23 33.73 71.10
CA ASN A 661 33.60 32.30 71.10
C ASN A 661 32.55 31.25 71.52
N GLN A 662 31.27 31.56 71.80
CA GLN A 662 30.27 30.49 72.01
C GLN A 662 28.90 30.82 71.41
N ILE A 663 28.38 29.84 70.67
CA ILE A 663 27.00 29.63 70.18
C ILE A 663 26.11 30.88 70.28
N GLY A 664 26.16 31.74 69.24
CA GLY A 664 25.35 32.95 69.16
C GLY A 664 25.80 34.03 68.14
N SER A 665 26.84 33.79 67.33
CA SER A 665 27.44 34.81 66.45
C SER A 665 26.86 34.87 65.03
N LEU A 666 27.08 36.00 64.34
CA LEU A 666 26.75 36.20 62.92
C LEU A 666 27.44 35.16 62.02
N SER A 667 28.65 34.70 62.35
CA SER A 667 29.33 33.61 61.64
C SER A 667 28.60 32.28 61.73
N TYR A 668 28.05 31.94 62.90
CA TYR A 668 27.22 30.74 63.07
C TYR A 668 25.92 30.86 62.26
N ALA A 669 25.28 32.03 62.28
CA ALA A 669 24.09 32.32 61.48
C ALA A 669 24.37 32.23 59.97
N LEU A 670 25.51 32.75 59.51
CA LEU A 670 25.91 32.72 58.09
C LEU A 670 26.32 31.33 57.61
N ASN A 671 26.95 30.51 58.46
CA ASN A 671 27.27 29.13 58.14
C ASN A 671 26.01 28.24 58.02
N LEU A 672 24.99 28.51 58.84
CA LEU A 672 23.70 27.83 58.78
C LEU A 672 22.76 28.40 57.71
N ALA A 673 22.98 29.64 57.27
CA ALA A 673 22.12 30.30 56.29
C ALA A 673 22.06 29.53 54.98
N GLN A 674 20.87 29.44 54.40
CA GLN A 674 20.64 28.88 53.06
C GLN A 674 20.47 30.01 52.03
N GLU A 675 20.67 29.70 50.75
CA GLU A 675 20.50 30.66 49.64
C GLU A 675 19.10 31.29 49.68
N GLY A 676 19.02 32.62 49.61
CA GLY A 676 17.77 33.38 49.70
C GLY A 676 17.30 33.77 51.12
N GLN A 677 17.98 33.33 52.18
CA GLN A 677 17.51 33.52 53.56
C GLN A 677 17.77 34.94 54.11
N ILE A 678 16.87 35.42 54.96
CA ILE A 678 17.03 36.69 55.69
C ILE A 678 17.59 36.43 57.09
N ILE A 679 18.72 37.05 57.41
CA ILE A 679 19.31 37.07 58.75
C ILE A 679 19.03 38.44 59.37
N THR A 680 18.33 38.46 60.51
CA THR A 680 17.96 39.70 61.18
C THR A 680 18.86 39.93 62.39
N ILE A 681 19.55 41.07 62.40
CA ILE A 681 20.37 41.51 63.52
C ILE A 681 19.47 42.31 64.47
N ASP A 682 19.39 41.87 65.73
CA ASP A 682 18.61 42.54 66.76
C ASP A 682 19.10 43.99 66.96
N SER A 683 18.16 44.92 67.06
CA SER A 683 18.44 46.35 67.25
C SER A 683 19.16 46.72 68.55
N SER A 684 19.26 45.79 69.50
CA SER A 684 20.00 45.93 70.75
C SER A 684 21.50 45.64 70.60
N ILE A 685 21.91 44.98 69.52
CA ILE A 685 23.31 44.64 69.25
C ILE A 685 24.08 45.90 68.87
N THR A 686 25.20 46.11 69.56
CA THR A 686 25.95 47.37 69.44
C THR A 686 27.30 47.22 68.72
N LYS A 687 27.87 46.02 68.63
CA LYS A 687 29.14 45.80 67.93
C LYS A 687 29.25 44.33 67.53
N ILE A 688 29.57 44.09 66.26
CA ILE A 688 29.89 42.76 65.73
C ILE A 688 31.33 42.83 65.20
N THR A 689 32.18 41.92 65.66
CA THR A 689 33.56 41.74 65.18
C THR A 689 33.61 40.35 64.56
N LEU A 690 34.17 40.21 63.35
CA LEU A 690 34.32 38.91 62.69
C LEU A 690 35.80 38.62 62.50
N ASN A 691 36.31 37.57 63.13
CA ASN A 691 37.69 37.12 62.93
C ASN A 691 37.73 35.91 61.97
N GLY A 692 38.21 36.11 60.74
CA GLY A 692 38.45 35.04 59.75
C GLY A 692 37.84 35.26 58.35
N SER A 693 38.06 34.31 57.44
CA SER A 693 37.41 34.29 56.11
C SER A 693 35.99 33.74 56.19
N LEU A 694 35.06 34.38 55.48
CA LEU A 694 33.64 34.02 55.50
C LEU A 694 33.09 33.91 54.08
N THR A 695 32.36 32.82 53.79
CA THR A 695 31.76 32.56 52.47
C THR A 695 30.26 32.84 52.53
N LEU A 696 29.79 33.85 51.80
CA LEU A 696 28.36 34.15 51.66
C LEU A 696 27.75 33.26 50.58
N LYS A 697 26.69 32.52 50.92
CA LYS A 697 25.89 31.80 49.92
C LYS A 697 25.09 32.83 49.10
N PRO A 698 24.88 32.60 47.78
CA PRO A 698 24.12 33.54 46.94
C PRO A 698 22.73 33.83 47.53
N GLY A 699 22.20 35.02 47.31
CA GLY A 699 20.84 35.40 47.73
C GLY A 699 20.60 35.58 49.24
N VAL A 700 21.58 35.35 50.12
CA VAL A 700 21.42 35.62 51.57
C VAL A 700 21.33 37.14 51.81
N ILE A 701 20.32 37.58 52.57
CA ILE A 701 20.04 38.98 52.88
C ILE A 701 20.32 39.26 54.36
N LEU A 702 21.18 40.24 54.64
CA LEU A 702 21.40 40.75 56.00
C LEU A 702 20.47 41.94 56.27
N GLN A 703 19.67 41.87 57.34
CA GLN A 703 18.70 42.90 57.71
C GLN A 703 18.93 43.37 59.16
N GLY A 704 18.96 44.69 59.39
CA GLY A 704 19.08 45.28 60.74
C GLY A 704 18.41 46.64 60.82
N ARG A 705 18.03 47.08 62.02
CA ARG A 705 17.39 48.41 62.25
C ARG A 705 18.40 49.40 62.84
N CYS A 706 18.59 50.54 62.16
CA CYS A 706 19.37 51.68 62.69
C CYS A 706 18.50 52.49 63.68
N ASN A 707 18.87 52.49 64.97
CA ASN A 707 18.31 53.39 65.98
C ASN A 707 19.32 54.50 66.31
N ALA A 708 18.83 55.73 66.52
CA ALA A 708 19.69 56.88 66.85
C ALA A 708 20.44 56.60 68.17
N GLY A 709 21.79 56.57 68.11
CA GLY A 709 22.67 56.46 69.28
C GLY A 709 23.28 55.09 69.58
N LYS A 710 23.17 54.07 68.71
CA LYS A 710 23.84 52.75 68.88
C LYS A 710 24.50 52.28 67.56
N PRO A 711 25.59 51.48 67.61
CA PRO A 711 26.81 51.66 66.82
C PRO A 711 26.91 50.88 65.50
N GLU A 712 27.99 51.23 64.79
CA GLU A 712 28.47 50.74 63.51
C GLU A 712 28.75 49.23 63.47
N VAL A 713 28.37 48.58 62.36
CA VAL A 713 28.83 47.22 62.04
C VAL A 713 30.23 47.34 61.43
N THR A 714 31.24 46.75 62.06
CA THR A 714 32.63 46.82 61.58
C THR A 714 33.06 45.45 61.06
N LEU A 715 33.37 45.33 59.77
CA LEU A 715 33.82 44.09 59.14
C LEU A 715 35.35 44.16 58.92
N GLU A 716 36.14 43.76 59.91
CA GLU A 716 37.60 43.72 59.79
C GLU A 716 38.07 42.29 59.49
N GLY A 717 38.48 42.02 58.25
CA GLY A 717 39.01 40.71 57.87
C GLY A 717 39.96 40.79 56.68
N TYR A 718 41.15 40.18 56.81
CA TYR A 718 42.08 39.94 55.72
C TYR A 718 41.52 38.84 54.79
N GLY A 719 41.50 39.07 53.46
CA GLY A 719 41.19 38.03 52.46
C GLY A 719 39.85 38.14 51.72
N LEU A 720 39.26 39.34 51.58
CA LEU A 720 38.11 39.57 50.67
C LEU A 720 38.59 39.75 49.22
N SER A 721 39.05 38.68 48.58
CA SER A 721 39.31 38.66 47.13
C SER A 721 38.50 37.54 46.48
N GLY A 722 37.51 37.90 45.66
CA GLY A 722 37.00 36.97 44.63
C GLY A 722 35.49 36.88 44.37
N LEU A 723 34.59 37.50 45.16
CA LEU A 723 33.14 37.32 44.97
C LEU A 723 32.34 38.62 45.19
N ILE A 724 32.63 39.65 44.38
CA ILE A 724 31.73 40.82 44.19
C ILE A 724 31.53 40.96 42.68
N ASP A 725 30.35 40.57 42.19
CA ASP A 725 30.13 40.33 40.75
C ASP A 725 29.72 41.58 39.95
N SER A 726 29.49 42.74 40.57
CA SER A 726 29.56 44.04 39.87
C SER A 726 29.49 45.27 40.80
N VAL A 727 30.27 46.27 40.43
CA VAL A 727 30.28 47.64 40.95
C VAL A 727 29.82 48.54 39.81
N VAL A 728 28.74 49.31 39.98
CA VAL A 728 28.30 50.29 38.95
C VAL A 728 28.27 51.69 39.54
N LEU A 729 29.11 52.55 38.96
CA LEU A 729 29.26 53.98 39.25
C LEU A 729 28.28 54.77 38.38
N ASN A 730 27.61 55.78 38.94
CA ASN A 730 26.98 56.83 38.14
C ASN A 730 27.45 58.21 38.64
N GLY A 731 28.39 58.79 37.88
CA GLY A 731 28.69 60.22 37.88
C GLY A 731 29.39 60.77 39.13
N ARG A 732 30.72 60.91 39.03
CA ARG A 732 31.67 61.60 39.93
C ARG A 732 32.20 60.79 41.13
N ASN A 733 33.13 59.90 40.82
CA ASN A 733 34.34 59.49 41.59
C ASN A 733 34.29 59.53 43.13
N ASN A 734 33.30 58.89 43.76
CA ASN A 734 33.35 58.43 45.15
C ASN A 734 32.39 57.25 45.36
N LEU A 735 32.84 56.22 46.08
CA LEU A 735 32.12 54.96 46.36
C LEU A 735 30.88 55.21 47.27
N SER A 736 29.68 54.84 46.81
CA SER A 736 28.41 55.31 47.38
C SER A 736 27.48 54.24 48.00
N GLY A 737 27.96 53.05 48.38
CA GLY A 737 27.20 52.06 49.16
C GLY A 737 26.45 50.97 48.38
N ILE A 738 25.88 50.00 49.12
CA ILE A 738 25.15 48.80 48.63
C ILE A 738 23.66 49.13 48.47
N LYS A 739 23.08 48.91 47.28
CA LYS A 739 21.66 49.20 46.98
C LYS A 739 20.88 47.90 46.72
N ILE A 740 19.75 47.70 47.40
CA ILE A 740 18.76 46.64 47.14
C ILE A 740 17.57 47.28 46.38
N ALA A 741 17.12 46.70 45.28
CA ALA A 741 16.04 47.26 44.46
C ALA A 741 14.63 47.03 45.07
N LYS A 742 13.74 48.03 44.90
CA LYS A 742 12.29 48.07 45.22
C LYS A 742 11.82 48.31 46.67
N LEU A 743 12.55 49.08 47.47
CA LEU A 743 12.02 49.70 48.69
C LEU A 743 12.34 51.19 48.78
N SER A 744 11.35 52.00 49.15
CA SER A 744 11.52 53.41 49.55
C SER A 744 11.68 53.52 51.06
N GLY A 745 12.79 54.09 51.56
CA GLY A 745 13.09 54.28 52.99
C GLY A 745 14.58 54.51 53.31
N LYS A 746 14.91 54.82 54.59
CA LYS A 746 16.28 55.12 55.09
C LYS A 746 17.26 53.95 54.90
N GLN A 747 18.52 54.21 54.53
CA GLN A 747 19.56 53.17 54.27
C GLN A 747 20.95 53.49 54.88
N LEU A 748 21.80 52.46 55.01
CA LEU A 748 23.15 52.45 55.63
C LEU A 748 24.28 52.89 54.66
N LYS A 749 25.36 53.52 55.16
CA LYS A 749 26.53 54.00 54.38
C LYS A 749 27.85 53.43 54.91
N VAL A 750 28.86 53.23 54.06
CA VAL A 750 30.25 52.85 54.44
C VAL A 750 31.13 54.11 54.50
N LYS A 751 32.04 54.24 55.50
CA LYS A 751 32.99 55.37 55.56
C LYS A 751 34.39 54.96 56.02
N GLY A 752 35.41 55.37 55.27
CA GLY A 752 36.83 55.33 55.66
C GLY A 752 37.57 54.00 55.45
N SER A 753 38.90 54.07 55.40
CA SER A 753 39.79 52.92 55.30
C SER A 753 39.63 52.01 56.51
N GLY A 754 39.05 50.82 56.31
CA GLY A 754 38.78 49.84 57.36
C GLY A 754 37.42 49.13 57.30
N ASN A 755 36.68 49.14 56.17
CA ASN A 755 35.43 48.39 56.01
C ASN A 755 34.40 48.59 57.15
N LYS A 756 34.28 49.83 57.64
CA LYS A 756 33.28 50.23 58.65
C LYS A 756 31.96 50.66 58.00
N LEU A 757 30.85 50.06 58.42
CA LEU A 757 29.48 50.41 58.04
C LEU A 757 28.83 51.28 59.13
N SER A 758 28.41 52.50 58.77
CA SER A 758 27.79 53.48 59.67
C SER A 758 26.39 53.89 59.22
N CYS A 759 25.45 54.11 60.15
CA CYS A 759 24.15 54.70 59.82
C CYS A 759 24.31 56.22 59.56
N VAL A 760 23.91 56.74 58.39
CA VAL A 760 24.00 58.17 58.08
C VAL A 760 22.74 58.65 57.36
N VAL A 761 22.22 59.82 57.72
CA VAL A 761 21.08 60.46 57.04
C VAL A 761 21.57 61.12 55.76
N VAL A 762 21.04 60.71 54.61
CA VAL A 762 21.33 61.32 53.31
C VAL A 762 20.22 62.33 53.01
N ALA A 763 20.57 63.61 52.89
CA ALA A 763 19.65 64.64 52.39
C ALA A 763 19.57 64.56 50.86
N GLN A 764 18.38 64.89 50.32
CA GLN A 764 17.87 64.54 48.99
C GLN A 764 18.83 64.67 47.82
#